data_AF-A0A9P7W356-F1
#
_entry.id   AF-A0A9P7W356-F1
#
_cell.length_a   1.000
_cell.length_b   1.000
_cell.length_c   1.000
_cell.angle_alpha   90.00
_cell.angle_beta   90.00
_cell.angle_gamma   90.00
#
_symmetry.space_group_name_H-M   'P 1'
#
loop_
_entity.id
_entity.type
_entity.pdbx_description
1 polymer ?
#
loop_
_entity_poly.entity_id
_entity_poly.type
_entity_poly.pdbx_seq_one_letter_code
_entity_poly.pdbx_strand_id
1 'polypeptide(L)'
;MPYFNKHGCPLLVPFVLPMPQPESLFIHYLLSWAFTRRSPCFFYRLPLDVLLYTLFPYLSVGDVVALRKASKPLFLLSQEPSIWRRFLSRLDIPTPPLPYFTPYTVQSTDLKIEQMVATAISVNRNWEKPDPELVSYFRVRSGCKILDMYVLPGGQYVASSSFDYRAGYRVMVSNVELPSNEGLFALASISTLARPEYLQARYMVHNNKPGIMVWFVVKSKVGKSLDGSDMLDPSTRRVGYTCHFAHISLESLSNLVMTELPRPMPLEVSLDYRNRAIDPSHSQPGSPGAPAPSDNITTSAPFTLLRPYTFRDPIHDPVLFTSNGSLYLTLAILPDEVVIINLDTQEARSFICNNDTPYSGFDHQIRAVRVLPEQGDVLVIRTVINGLNDVHVMEIYSLPPSTGRFRGSAKHRVVVEHKQVDSFQLSDPYNQEYPSSSAPPPISVYLETTNPHGVIHYTISPSLYSAAGTSHQWWCYDLNNVVPQTTFNAEQVVRVLPGVNRAIICTLHPDENHQATNYLTAIRRYFNPEKRFDDLLSSVGKDLIPSKQSCRWRPKHVYRTFNISPHIMENLNRQDITAFAWDETTGRMCFATRNDMHMHVFDFGSTALPRDHIGRWNSLKRILRIDQPSHGAPESPHSDAEMAAVEELLEPDNLCI
;
A
#
# COMPACT_ATOMS: atom_id res chain seq x y z
N MET A 1 -3.23 14.86 -23.89
CA MET A 1 -2.13 14.73 -24.86
C MET A 1 -0.88 15.34 -24.24
N PRO A 2 0.21 14.59 -24.03
CA PRO A 2 1.46 15.19 -23.62
C PRO A 2 2.07 15.94 -24.81
N TYR A 3 2.79 17.04 -24.54
CA TYR A 3 3.43 17.85 -25.56
C TYR A 3 4.55 17.05 -26.25
N PHE A 4 4.26 16.48 -27.42
CA PHE A 4 5.27 15.99 -28.35
C PHE A 4 5.78 17.14 -29.20
N ASN A 5 7.10 17.26 -29.37
CA ASN A 5 7.65 18.10 -30.44
C ASN A 5 7.27 17.50 -31.82
N LYS A 6 7.34 18.30 -32.90
CA LYS A 6 7.03 17.91 -34.30
C LYS A 6 7.73 16.65 -34.82
N HIS A 7 8.65 16.06 -34.05
CA HIS A 7 9.42 14.86 -34.39
C HIS A 7 9.12 13.64 -33.50
N GLY A 8 8.08 13.66 -32.66
CA GLY A 8 7.65 12.46 -31.91
C GLY A 8 8.63 11.94 -30.85
N CYS A 9 9.72 12.66 -30.56
CA CYS A 9 10.63 12.34 -29.46
C CYS A 9 10.17 12.99 -28.15
N PRO A 10 10.16 12.27 -27.02
CA PRO A 10 9.97 12.87 -25.71
C PRO A 10 11.11 13.87 -25.43
N LEU A 11 10.77 15.09 -25.02
CA LEU A 11 11.74 16.06 -24.53
C LEU A 11 12.31 15.53 -23.22
N LEU A 12 13.54 15.00 -23.26
CA LEU A 12 14.33 14.73 -22.05
C LEU A 12 14.56 16.07 -21.34
N VAL A 13 13.83 16.32 -20.26
CA VAL A 13 14.12 17.41 -19.33
C VAL A 13 15.53 17.14 -18.78
N PRO A 14 16.50 18.07 -18.94
CA PRO A 14 17.84 17.84 -18.42
C PRO A 14 17.77 17.60 -16.90
N PHE A 15 18.29 16.46 -16.48
CA PHE A 15 18.41 16.07 -15.08
C PHE A 15 19.42 17.02 -14.42
N VAL A 16 18.96 18.16 -13.91
CA VAL A 16 19.78 19.04 -13.07
C VAL A 16 19.89 18.35 -11.72
N LEU A 17 21.07 17.78 -11.42
CA LEU A 17 21.36 17.27 -10.09
C LEU A 17 21.26 18.44 -9.09
N PRO A 18 20.39 18.36 -8.07
CA PRO A 18 20.31 19.42 -7.07
C PRO A 18 21.66 19.61 -6.39
N MET A 19 22.03 20.87 -6.10
CA MET A 19 23.21 21.20 -5.30
C MET A 19 23.18 20.42 -3.98
N PRO A 20 24.31 19.82 -3.55
CA PRO A 20 24.36 19.05 -2.31
C PRO A 20 23.99 19.94 -1.12
N GLN A 21 23.05 19.47 -0.28
CA GLN A 21 22.64 20.15 0.95
C GLN A 21 23.80 20.21 1.96
N PRO A 22 23.86 21.23 2.83
CA PRO A 22 24.97 21.42 3.78
C PRO A 22 25.21 20.25 4.74
N GLU A 23 24.16 19.49 5.12
CA GLU A 23 24.30 18.31 5.98
C GLU A 23 25.05 17.15 5.30
N SER A 24 24.83 16.97 3.99
CA SER A 24 25.55 15.99 3.17
C SER A 24 27.05 16.35 3.12
N LEU A 25 27.35 17.65 2.96
CA LEU A 25 28.72 18.16 2.96
C LEU A 25 29.41 17.92 4.31
N PHE A 26 28.69 18.00 5.43
CA PHE A 26 29.26 17.73 6.76
C PHE A 26 29.63 16.26 6.96
N ILE A 27 28.75 15.32 6.59
CA ILE A 27 29.08 13.89 6.65
C ILE A 27 30.24 13.57 5.70
N HIS A 28 30.22 14.11 4.48
CA HIS A 28 31.33 13.97 3.54
C HIS A 28 32.64 14.53 4.09
N TYR A 29 32.60 15.66 4.80
CA TYR A 29 33.76 16.25 5.46
C TYR A 29 34.31 15.33 6.57
N LEU A 30 33.45 14.87 7.49
CA LEU A 30 33.82 13.92 8.54
C LEU A 30 34.40 12.62 7.97
N LEU A 31 33.80 12.09 6.90
CA LEU A 31 34.31 10.92 6.20
C LEU A 31 35.66 11.22 5.54
N SER A 32 35.83 12.36 4.86
CA SER A 32 37.11 12.71 4.24
C SER A 32 38.26 12.82 5.25
N TRP A 33 37.96 13.25 6.48
CA TRP A 33 38.92 13.30 7.57
C TRP A 33 39.16 11.91 8.18
N ALA A 34 38.12 11.14 8.44
CA ALA A 34 38.25 9.80 9.00
C ALA A 34 38.98 8.83 8.05
N PHE A 35 38.85 9.04 6.74
CA PHE A 35 39.52 8.29 5.68
C PHE A 35 40.81 9.00 5.22
N THR A 36 41.65 9.43 6.18
CA THR A 36 42.96 10.03 5.88
C THR A 36 43.96 8.99 5.38
N ARG A 37 44.88 9.44 4.50
CA ARG A 37 45.98 8.62 3.95
C ARG A 37 46.94 8.04 5.01
N ARG A 38 46.86 8.48 6.27
CA ARG A 38 47.76 8.07 7.35
C ARG A 38 47.27 6.89 8.17
N SER A 39 46.03 6.43 7.99
CA SER A 39 45.54 5.24 8.71
C SER A 39 46.40 4.00 8.43
N PRO A 40 46.71 3.14 9.42
CA PRO A 40 47.38 1.87 9.17
C PRO A 40 46.53 0.88 8.36
N CYS A 41 45.21 1.07 8.31
CA CYS A 41 44.31 0.26 7.51
C CYS A 41 44.30 0.74 6.05
N PHE A 42 44.74 -0.11 5.12
CA PHE A 42 44.72 0.21 3.69
C PHE A 42 43.33 0.58 3.17
N PHE A 43 42.28 0.00 3.75
CA PHE A 43 40.89 0.31 3.40
C PHE A 43 40.57 1.79 3.63
N TYR A 44 41.10 2.41 4.70
CA TYR A 44 40.85 3.82 5.01
C TYR A 44 41.67 4.78 4.16
N ARG A 45 42.66 4.28 3.40
CA ARG A 45 43.45 5.10 2.47
C ARG A 45 42.80 5.20 1.08
N LEU A 46 41.76 4.42 0.81
CA LEU A 46 41.06 4.45 -0.47
C LEU A 46 40.23 5.74 -0.58
N PRO A 47 40.16 6.36 -1.76
CA PRO A 47 39.25 7.46 -2.00
C PRO A 47 37.81 7.06 -1.69
N LEU A 48 37.04 7.96 -1.08
CA LEU A 48 35.65 7.72 -0.71
C LEU A 48 34.80 7.25 -1.90
N ASP A 49 35.04 7.81 -3.08
CA ASP A 49 34.37 7.42 -4.33
C ASP A 49 34.68 5.97 -4.72
N VAL A 50 35.90 5.49 -4.48
CA VAL A 50 36.26 4.10 -4.74
C VAL A 50 35.52 3.18 -3.77
N LEU A 51 35.42 3.57 -2.50
CA LEU A 51 34.64 2.82 -1.52
C LEU A 51 33.16 2.76 -1.95
N LEU A 52 32.53 3.91 -2.11
CA LEU A 52 31.09 4.01 -2.40
C LEU A 52 30.72 3.46 -3.77
N TYR A 53 31.51 3.72 -4.80
CA TYR A 53 31.14 3.43 -6.19
C TYR A 53 31.80 2.20 -6.77
N THR A 54 32.90 1.74 -6.18
CA THR A 54 33.57 0.52 -6.62
C THR A 54 33.36 -0.62 -5.63
N LEU A 55 33.61 -0.45 -4.33
CA LEU A 55 33.57 -1.58 -3.39
C LEU A 55 32.16 -1.94 -2.89
N PHE A 56 31.42 -0.96 -2.38
CA PHE A 56 30.09 -1.19 -1.78
C PHE A 56 29.07 -1.86 -2.71
N PRO A 57 29.08 -1.61 -4.04
CA PRO A 57 28.22 -2.34 -4.97
C PRO A 57 28.45 -3.86 -5.02
N TYR A 58 29.60 -4.34 -4.54
CA TYR A 58 29.90 -5.78 -4.46
C TYR A 58 29.62 -6.36 -3.08
N LEU A 59 29.30 -5.52 -2.09
CA LEU A 59 28.94 -5.96 -0.76
C LEU A 59 27.48 -6.38 -0.70
N SER A 60 27.21 -7.36 0.12
CA SER A 60 25.85 -7.78 0.45
C SER A 60 25.28 -6.88 1.56
N VAL A 61 23.96 -6.83 1.74
CA VAL A 61 23.37 -6.05 2.86
C VAL A 61 23.91 -6.54 4.22
N GLY A 62 24.17 -7.84 4.34
CA GLY A 62 24.78 -8.41 5.55
C GLY A 62 26.20 -7.90 5.77
N ASP A 63 27.00 -7.77 4.71
CA ASP A 63 28.36 -7.25 4.80
C ASP A 63 28.36 -5.76 5.19
N VAL A 64 27.47 -4.96 4.59
CA VAL A 64 27.32 -3.53 4.94
C VAL A 64 26.93 -3.36 6.41
N VAL A 65 25.99 -4.18 6.90
CA VAL A 65 25.61 -4.19 8.33
C VAL A 65 26.75 -4.70 9.22
N ALA A 66 27.57 -5.65 8.76
CA ALA A 66 28.74 -6.11 9.50
C ALA A 66 29.84 -5.03 9.57
N LEU A 67 30.06 -4.27 8.50
CA LEU A 67 31.03 -3.17 8.46
C LEU A 67 30.73 -2.08 9.49
N ARG A 68 29.46 -1.87 9.85
CA ARG A 68 29.06 -0.96 10.94
C ARG A 68 29.72 -1.30 12.27
N LYS A 69 29.95 -2.58 12.52
CA LYS A 69 30.55 -3.07 13.77
C LYS A 69 32.07 -3.00 13.75
N ALA A 70 32.69 -2.78 12.59
CA ALA A 70 34.14 -2.76 12.43
C ALA A 70 34.76 -1.43 12.87
N SER A 71 34.14 -0.29 12.54
CA SER A 71 34.60 1.03 12.98
C SER A 71 33.55 2.12 12.82
N LYS A 72 33.72 3.23 13.55
CA LYS A 72 32.83 4.41 13.47
C LYS A 72 32.83 5.06 12.07
N PRO A 73 33.97 5.22 11.36
CA PRO A 73 33.95 5.71 9.99
C PRO A 73 33.17 4.81 9.03
N LEU A 74 33.26 3.48 9.18
CA LEU A 74 32.49 2.53 8.38
C LEU A 74 31.01 2.52 8.75
N PHE A 75 30.68 2.75 10.02
CA PHE A 75 29.30 2.97 10.47
C PHE A 75 28.69 4.18 9.74
N LEU A 76 29.35 5.34 9.78
CA LEU A 76 28.89 6.54 9.08
C LEU A 76 28.82 6.32 7.57
N LEU A 77 29.84 5.69 6.98
CA LEU A 77 29.87 5.39 5.55
C LEU A 77 28.71 4.49 5.13
N SER A 78 28.36 3.49 5.95
CA SER A 78 27.26 2.57 5.67
C SER A 78 25.87 3.20 5.78
N GLN A 79 25.75 4.44 6.25
CA GLN A 79 24.50 5.19 6.26
C GLN A 79 24.30 6.01 4.98
N GLU A 80 25.30 6.00 4.09
CA GLU A 80 25.24 6.78 2.86
C GLU A 80 24.09 6.29 1.95
N PRO A 81 23.10 7.13 1.62
CA PRO A 81 21.85 6.70 0.99
C PRO A 81 22.06 6.12 -0.40
N SER A 82 23.11 6.56 -1.11
CA SER A 82 23.45 6.02 -2.41
C SER A 82 23.74 4.50 -2.37
N ILE A 83 24.23 3.97 -1.24
CA ILE A 83 24.41 2.52 -1.03
C ILE A 83 23.05 1.83 -1.00
N TRP A 84 22.12 2.33 -0.18
CA TRP A 84 20.82 1.70 0.03
C TRP A 84 19.90 1.85 -1.18
N ARG A 85 19.95 2.98 -1.89
CA ARG A 85 19.24 3.18 -3.16
C ARG A 85 19.70 2.16 -4.21
N ARG A 86 20.99 1.83 -4.25
CA ARG A 86 21.51 0.78 -5.14
C ARG A 86 21.02 -0.60 -4.76
N PHE A 87 21.00 -0.92 -3.46
CA PHE A 87 20.36 -2.17 -3.02
C PHE A 87 18.90 -2.21 -3.46
N LEU A 88 18.13 -1.16 -3.16
CA LEU A 88 16.72 -1.06 -3.53
C LEU A 88 16.50 -1.26 -5.05
N SER A 89 17.31 -0.62 -5.90
CA SER A 89 17.23 -0.79 -7.36
C SER A 89 17.57 -2.19 -7.88
N ARG A 90 18.26 -2.99 -7.06
CA ARG A 90 18.70 -4.36 -7.39
C ARG A 90 17.87 -5.43 -6.68
N LEU A 91 16.96 -5.05 -5.79
CA LEU A 91 16.11 -6.00 -5.07
C LEU A 91 15.05 -6.56 -6.02
N ASP A 92 15.07 -7.87 -6.20
CA ASP A 92 14.03 -8.62 -6.94
C ASP A 92 12.92 -9.15 -6.00
N ILE A 93 12.75 -8.47 -4.87
CA ILE A 93 11.74 -8.79 -3.86
C ILE A 93 10.77 -7.62 -3.74
N PRO A 94 9.52 -7.86 -3.33
CA PRO A 94 8.55 -6.79 -3.14
C PRO A 94 9.09 -5.77 -2.15
N THR A 95 9.22 -4.55 -2.61
CA THR A 95 9.58 -3.40 -1.79
C THR A 95 8.40 -2.44 -1.79
N PRO A 96 8.16 -1.75 -0.67
CA PRO A 96 7.11 -0.74 -0.67
C PRO A 96 7.43 0.33 -1.71
N PRO A 97 6.41 0.92 -2.36
CA PRO A 97 6.64 2.03 -3.25
C PRO A 97 7.33 3.13 -2.45
N LEU A 98 8.41 3.67 -2.99
CA LEU A 98 8.98 4.89 -2.45
C LEU A 98 7.87 5.94 -2.51
N PRO A 99 7.54 6.62 -1.40
CA PRO A 99 6.61 7.73 -1.48
C PRO A 99 7.18 8.72 -2.50
N TYR A 100 6.46 8.90 -3.60
CA TYR A 100 6.90 9.53 -4.86
C TYR A 100 7.48 10.96 -4.72
N PHE A 101 7.41 11.58 -3.53
CA PHE A 101 7.57 13.02 -3.39
C PHE A 101 8.22 13.41 -2.07
N THR A 102 9.35 12.80 -1.76
CA THR A 102 10.33 13.49 -0.92
C THR A 102 11.41 14.05 -1.84
N PRO A 103 11.32 15.34 -2.25
CA PRO A 103 12.39 15.96 -3.01
C PRO A 103 13.70 15.74 -2.26
N TYR A 104 14.73 15.34 -3.02
CA TYR A 104 16.05 14.86 -2.61
C TYR A 104 16.81 15.83 -1.69
N THR A 105 16.35 15.99 -0.47
CA THR A 105 17.10 16.54 0.63
C THR A 105 17.51 15.39 1.53
N VAL A 106 18.76 15.43 2.01
CA VAL A 106 19.22 14.60 3.11
C VAL A 106 18.35 14.96 4.31
N GLN A 107 17.28 14.20 4.50
CA GLN A 107 16.33 14.31 5.61
C GLN A 107 16.01 12.88 6.05
N SER A 108 15.10 12.70 7.02
CA SER A 108 14.66 11.41 7.59
C SER A 108 14.33 10.27 6.59
N THR A 109 14.28 10.58 5.30
CA THR A 109 14.07 9.73 4.13
C THR A 109 15.23 8.77 3.85
N ASP A 110 16.46 9.12 4.19
CA ASP A 110 17.62 8.28 3.89
C ASP A 110 17.66 7.01 4.76
N LEU A 111 17.33 7.17 6.04
CA LEU A 111 17.08 6.05 6.95
C LEU A 111 15.88 5.22 6.48
N LYS A 112 14.86 5.86 5.89
CA LYS A 112 13.67 5.16 5.39
C LYS A 112 14.03 4.19 4.26
N ILE A 113 14.94 4.56 3.35
CA ILE A 113 15.39 3.67 2.27
C ILE A 113 16.12 2.45 2.85
N GLU A 114 17.01 2.65 3.82
CA GLU A 114 17.63 1.55 4.54
C GLU A 114 16.58 0.64 5.21
N GLN A 115 15.63 1.22 5.95
CA GLN A 115 14.56 0.48 6.61
C GLN A 115 13.74 -0.31 5.60
N MET A 116 13.38 0.28 4.46
CA MET A 116 12.66 -0.41 3.38
C MET A 116 13.44 -1.62 2.86
N VAL A 117 14.74 -1.46 2.59
CA VAL A 117 15.61 -2.55 2.13
C VAL A 117 15.73 -3.63 3.20
N ALA A 118 16.00 -3.24 4.45
CA ALA A 118 16.16 -4.16 5.57
C ALA A 118 14.85 -4.94 5.84
N THR A 119 13.72 -4.26 5.89
CA THR A 119 12.39 -4.86 6.08
C THR A 119 12.07 -5.80 4.93
N ALA A 120 12.22 -5.38 3.67
CA ALA A 120 11.91 -6.23 2.51
C ALA A 120 12.73 -7.54 2.55
N ILE A 121 14.04 -7.46 2.84
CA ILE A 121 14.92 -8.62 2.98
C ILE A 121 14.51 -9.48 4.17
N SER A 122 14.19 -8.87 5.31
CA SER A 122 13.80 -9.57 6.53
C SER A 122 12.50 -10.36 6.34
N VAL A 123 11.49 -9.74 5.74
CA VAL A 123 10.24 -10.41 5.35
C VAL A 123 10.53 -11.54 4.38
N ASN A 124 11.36 -11.31 3.36
CA ASN A 124 11.70 -12.35 2.39
C ASN A 124 12.34 -13.57 3.05
N ARG A 125 13.33 -13.35 3.92
CA ARG A 125 13.99 -14.41 4.68
C ARG A 125 13.01 -15.18 5.55
N ASN A 126 12.11 -14.49 6.24
CA ASN A 126 11.09 -15.15 7.06
C ASN A 126 10.10 -15.94 6.18
N TRP A 127 9.71 -15.39 5.02
CA TRP A 127 8.86 -16.06 4.03
C TRP A 127 9.51 -17.31 3.45
N GLU A 128 10.83 -17.32 3.34
CA GLU A 128 11.63 -18.46 2.92
C GLU A 128 11.95 -19.43 4.08
N LYS A 129 11.59 -19.17 5.33
CA LYS A 129 11.83 -20.16 6.39
C LYS A 129 10.91 -21.38 6.20
N PRO A 130 11.37 -22.62 6.50
CA PRO A 130 10.48 -23.78 6.54
C PRO A 130 9.33 -23.57 7.53
N ASP A 131 9.65 -22.96 8.67
CA ASP A 131 8.73 -22.60 9.74
C ASP A 131 8.77 -21.07 9.91
N PRO A 132 7.93 -20.32 9.18
CA PRO A 132 7.91 -18.87 9.27
C PRO A 132 7.33 -18.43 10.62
N GLU A 133 7.83 -17.33 11.18
CA GLU A 133 7.53 -16.93 12.56
C GLU A 133 6.91 -15.53 12.61
N LEU A 134 6.11 -15.26 13.64
CA LEU A 134 5.73 -13.90 13.98
C LEU A 134 6.92 -13.19 14.64
N VAL A 135 7.45 -12.15 13.98
CA VAL A 135 8.66 -11.44 14.46
C VAL A 135 8.29 -10.46 15.57
N SER A 136 7.22 -9.70 15.38
CA SER A 136 6.72 -8.81 16.42
C SER A 136 5.19 -8.71 16.44
N TYR A 137 4.66 -8.38 17.61
CA TYR A 137 3.25 -8.17 17.85
C TYR A 137 3.07 -6.94 18.73
N PHE A 138 2.22 -6.02 18.29
CA PHE A 138 1.84 -4.86 19.08
C PHE A 138 0.40 -4.45 18.79
N ARG A 139 -0.13 -3.54 19.61
CA ARG A 139 -1.48 -3.00 19.47
C ARG A 139 -1.43 -1.50 19.26
N VAL A 140 -2.29 -1.00 18.39
CA VAL A 140 -2.47 0.44 18.12
C VAL A 140 -3.88 0.82 18.51
N ARG A 141 -4.03 1.78 19.43
CA ARG A 141 -5.35 2.23 19.89
C ARG A 141 -6.07 2.99 18.78
N SER A 142 -7.23 2.47 18.34
CA SER A 142 -8.09 3.14 17.35
C SER A 142 -9.11 4.05 18.02
N GLY A 143 -9.53 3.73 19.25
CA GLY A 143 -10.60 4.45 19.97
C GLY A 143 -12.01 4.20 19.43
N CYS A 144 -12.13 3.47 18.32
CA CYS A 144 -13.38 3.14 17.65
C CYS A 144 -13.38 1.65 17.29
N LYS A 145 -14.56 1.07 17.14
CA LYS A 145 -14.70 -0.30 16.63
C LYS A 145 -14.42 -0.31 15.13
N ILE A 146 -13.39 -1.02 14.69
CA ILE A 146 -13.06 -1.12 13.27
C ILE A 146 -13.94 -2.22 12.63
N LEU A 147 -14.60 -1.86 11.52
CA LEU A 147 -15.54 -2.67 10.76
C LEU A 147 -14.94 -3.22 9.46
N ASP A 148 -14.01 -2.48 8.88
CA ASP A 148 -13.28 -2.81 7.66
C ASP A 148 -11.95 -2.04 7.67
N MET A 149 -10.91 -2.54 7.01
CA MET A 149 -9.62 -1.86 6.97
C MET A 149 -8.84 -2.16 5.69
N TYR A 150 -7.99 -1.22 5.31
CA TYR A 150 -7.09 -1.34 4.18
C TYR A 150 -5.71 -0.82 4.59
N VAL A 151 -4.69 -1.68 4.54
CA VAL A 151 -3.30 -1.31 4.83
C VAL A 151 -2.68 -0.78 3.55
N LEU A 152 -2.16 0.45 3.58
CA LEU A 152 -1.48 1.01 2.43
C LEU A 152 -0.09 0.38 2.23
N PRO A 153 0.41 0.37 0.98
CA PRO A 153 1.77 -0.06 0.68
C PRO A 153 2.81 0.58 1.64
N GLY A 154 3.76 -0.21 2.14
CA GLY A 154 4.72 0.26 3.15
C GLY A 154 4.24 0.15 4.58
N GLY A 155 3.01 -0.33 4.82
CA GLY A 155 2.52 -0.74 6.13
C GLY A 155 2.47 0.38 7.18
N GLN A 156 2.72 1.62 6.77
CA GLN A 156 2.80 2.78 7.65
C GLN A 156 1.42 3.34 7.94
N TYR A 157 0.55 3.39 6.93
CA TYR A 157 -0.79 3.95 7.07
C TYR A 157 -1.86 2.87 6.89
N VAL A 158 -2.93 2.98 7.67
CA VAL A 158 -4.11 2.13 7.56
C VAL A 158 -5.33 3.03 7.43
N ALA A 159 -6.12 2.81 6.37
CA ALA A 159 -7.46 3.36 6.27
C ALA A 159 -8.44 2.39 6.94
N SER A 160 -9.37 2.88 7.76
CA SER A 160 -10.36 2.04 8.42
C SER A 160 -11.77 2.61 8.37
N SER A 161 -12.75 1.72 8.15
CA SER A 161 -14.17 1.99 8.37
C SER A 161 -14.45 1.64 9.81
N SER A 162 -14.98 2.59 10.56
CA SER A 162 -15.06 2.50 12.02
C SER A 162 -16.41 2.97 12.54
N PHE A 163 -16.76 2.52 13.73
CA PHE A 163 -17.93 2.93 14.47
C PHE A 163 -17.54 3.43 15.86
N ASP A 164 -17.90 4.66 16.14
CA ASP A 164 -17.81 5.31 17.44
C ASP A 164 -19.22 5.41 18.03
N TYR A 165 -19.39 5.01 19.28
CA TYR A 165 -20.70 5.06 19.95
C TYR A 165 -21.20 6.50 20.16
N ARG A 166 -20.32 7.49 20.24
CA ARG A 166 -20.68 8.91 20.41
C ARG A 166 -20.92 9.60 19.08
N ALA A 167 -20.15 9.23 18.06
CA ALA A 167 -20.09 9.98 16.81
C ALA A 167 -20.60 9.22 15.58
N GLY A 168 -20.95 7.95 15.72
CA GLY A 168 -21.47 7.12 14.64
C GLY A 168 -20.37 6.57 13.74
N TYR A 169 -20.70 6.42 12.45
CA TYR A 169 -19.82 5.80 11.48
C TYR A 169 -18.78 6.79 10.95
N ARG A 170 -17.56 6.31 10.77
CA ARG A 170 -16.42 7.13 10.34
C ARG A 170 -15.49 6.35 9.41
N VAL A 171 -14.78 7.08 8.55
CA VAL A 171 -13.61 6.60 7.84
C VAL A 171 -12.39 7.31 8.42
N MET A 172 -11.36 6.57 8.82
CA MET A 172 -10.17 7.10 9.48
C MET A 172 -8.91 6.71 8.73
N VAL A 173 -7.88 7.56 8.77
CA VAL A 173 -6.52 7.21 8.36
C VAL A 173 -5.62 7.29 9.58
N SER A 174 -4.97 6.17 9.92
CA SER A 174 -4.10 6.03 11.09
C SER A 174 -2.67 5.71 10.70
N ASN A 175 -1.70 6.15 11.50
CA ASN A 175 -0.29 5.75 11.34
C ASN A 175 0.06 4.63 12.34
N VAL A 176 0.56 3.52 11.83
CA VAL A 176 0.86 2.29 12.57
C VAL A 176 2.29 2.27 13.12
N GLU A 177 3.19 3.06 12.55
CA GLU A 177 4.61 3.11 12.93
C GLU A 177 4.90 3.94 14.18
N LEU A 178 3.90 4.64 14.70
CA LEU A 178 4.00 5.43 15.91
C LEU A 178 3.31 4.68 17.06
N PRO A 179 3.91 3.64 17.67
CA PRO A 179 3.35 3.04 18.87
C PRO A 179 3.57 4.03 20.03
N SER A 180 2.60 4.89 20.32
CA SER A 180 2.54 5.55 21.63
C SER A 180 1.87 4.61 22.60
N ASN A 181 2.40 4.60 23.81
CA ASN A 181 1.82 3.83 24.90
C ASN A 181 0.52 4.47 25.43
N GLU A 182 0.11 5.66 24.94
CA GLU A 182 -0.92 6.48 25.64
C GLU A 182 -1.93 7.23 24.73
N GLY A 183 -1.79 7.27 23.41
CA GLY A 183 -2.59 8.13 22.50
C GLY A 183 -3.50 7.41 21.48
N LEU A 184 -4.52 8.14 21.00
CA LEU A 184 -5.39 7.79 19.86
C LEU A 184 -4.69 8.13 18.54
N PHE A 185 -4.72 7.23 17.55
CA PHE A 185 -3.85 7.33 16.36
C PHE A 185 -4.53 7.64 15.02
N ALA A 186 -5.81 7.97 15.04
CA ALA A 186 -6.48 8.46 13.84
C ALA A 186 -5.94 9.87 13.53
N LEU A 187 -5.09 9.98 12.51
CA LEU A 187 -4.53 11.27 12.07
C LEU A 187 -5.62 12.15 11.46
N ALA A 188 -6.56 11.53 10.75
CA ALA A 188 -7.68 12.22 10.15
C ALA A 188 -8.93 11.33 10.12
N SER A 189 -10.12 11.94 10.19
CA SER A 189 -11.39 11.23 10.10
C SER A 189 -12.45 11.95 9.25
N ILE A 190 -13.35 11.16 8.66
CA ILE A 190 -14.52 11.61 7.91
C ILE A 190 -15.74 10.93 8.53
N SER A 191 -16.73 11.71 8.98
CA SER A 191 -17.96 11.15 9.54
C SER A 191 -18.99 10.85 8.45
N THR A 192 -19.65 9.71 8.56
CA THR A 192 -20.61 9.20 7.57
C THR A 192 -21.96 8.88 8.23
N LEU A 193 -23.04 9.08 7.47
CA LEU A 193 -24.40 8.84 7.95
C LEU A 193 -24.74 7.35 8.12
N ALA A 194 -24.06 6.47 7.39
CA ALA A 194 -24.22 5.02 7.47
C ALA A 194 -22.86 4.33 7.36
N ARG A 195 -22.85 3.00 7.56
CA ARG A 195 -21.65 2.17 7.49
C ARG A 195 -20.94 2.33 6.12
N PRO A 196 -19.67 2.77 6.10
CA PRO A 196 -18.82 2.70 4.92
C PRO A 196 -18.50 1.23 4.61
N GLU A 197 -18.76 0.81 3.38
CA GLU A 197 -18.47 -0.52 2.85
C GLU A 197 -17.49 -0.42 1.67
N TYR A 198 -16.85 -1.53 1.30
CA TYR A 198 -15.86 -1.60 0.21
C TYR A 198 -14.77 -0.53 0.35
N LEU A 199 -14.24 -0.37 1.57
CA LEU A 199 -13.19 0.60 1.83
C LEU A 199 -11.92 0.21 1.10
N GLN A 200 -11.34 1.15 0.37
CA GLN A 200 -10.00 1.00 -0.17
C GLN A 200 -9.24 2.31 -0.06
N ALA A 201 -7.91 2.22 -0.14
CA ALA A 201 -7.03 3.38 -0.10
C ALA A 201 -5.80 3.17 -0.96
N ARG A 202 -5.33 4.22 -1.63
CA ARG A 202 -4.10 4.18 -2.45
C ARG A 202 -3.32 5.48 -2.32
N TYR A 203 -2.00 5.41 -2.49
CA TYR A 203 -1.21 6.61 -2.72
C TYR A 203 -1.48 7.12 -4.13
N MET A 204 -1.90 8.38 -4.25
CA MET A 204 -2.20 9.00 -5.53
C MET A 204 -1.84 10.49 -5.48
N VAL A 205 -1.67 11.09 -6.65
CA VAL A 205 -1.49 12.54 -6.79
C VAL A 205 -2.82 13.16 -7.17
N HIS A 206 -3.29 14.13 -6.40
CA HIS A 206 -4.49 14.91 -6.71
C HIS A 206 -4.15 16.41 -6.61
N ASN A 207 -4.44 17.17 -7.67
CA ASN A 207 -4.06 18.58 -7.79
C ASN A 207 -2.57 18.85 -7.52
N ASN A 208 -1.69 18.02 -8.11
CA ASN A 208 -0.23 18.04 -7.91
C ASN A 208 0.22 17.85 -6.45
N LYS A 209 -0.69 17.43 -5.56
CA LYS A 209 -0.36 17.11 -4.17
C LYS A 209 -0.39 15.60 -3.99
N PRO A 210 0.70 14.99 -3.55
CA PRO A 210 0.72 13.58 -3.22
C PRO A 210 0.01 13.32 -1.90
N GLY A 211 -0.72 12.22 -1.86
CA GLY A 211 -1.52 11.91 -0.69
C GLY A 211 -2.05 10.49 -0.71
N ILE A 212 -2.92 10.25 0.26
CA ILE A 212 -3.72 9.04 0.35
C ILE A 212 -5.11 9.40 -0.18
N MET A 213 -5.51 8.73 -1.26
CA MET A 213 -6.88 8.74 -1.74
C MET A 213 -7.63 7.57 -1.09
N VAL A 214 -8.69 7.89 -0.38
CA VAL A 214 -9.60 6.93 0.27
C VAL A 214 -10.93 6.98 -0.45
N TRP A 215 -11.53 5.81 -0.66
CA TRP A 215 -12.88 5.71 -1.19
C TRP A 215 -13.66 4.60 -0.50
N PHE A 216 -14.96 4.77 -0.48
CA PHE A 216 -15.89 3.87 0.18
C PHE A 216 -17.30 4.07 -0.35
N VAL A 217 -18.15 3.07 -0.15
CA VAL A 217 -19.55 3.08 -0.55
C VAL A 217 -20.42 3.24 0.69
N VAL A 218 -21.40 4.13 0.61
CA VAL A 218 -22.44 4.30 1.63
C VAL A 218 -23.77 3.89 1.02
N LYS A 219 -24.42 2.89 1.63
CA LYS A 219 -25.79 2.49 1.27
C LYS A 219 -26.77 3.46 1.92
N SER A 220 -27.62 4.09 1.10
CA SER A 220 -28.68 4.98 1.54
C SER A 220 -30.05 4.40 1.17
N LYS A 221 -31.04 4.55 2.04
CA LYS A 221 -32.43 4.19 1.72
C LYS A 221 -33.01 5.32 0.86
N VAL A 222 -33.17 5.10 -0.43
CA VAL A 222 -33.77 6.07 -1.35
C VAL A 222 -35.28 5.96 -1.18
N GLY A 223 -35.94 7.01 -0.68
CA GLY A 223 -37.41 7.01 -0.64
C GLY A 223 -38.10 7.70 0.53
N LYS A 224 -37.42 8.47 1.40
CA LYS A 224 -38.17 9.44 2.20
C LYS A 224 -38.61 10.57 1.26
N SER A 225 -39.83 10.45 0.74
CA SER A 225 -40.52 11.60 0.14
C SER A 225 -40.48 12.73 1.16
N LEU A 226 -40.09 13.94 0.74
CA LEU A 226 -40.09 15.14 1.59
C LEU A 226 -41.47 15.40 2.20
N ASP A 227 -42.52 14.87 1.59
CA ASP A 227 -43.91 15.04 1.99
C ASP A 227 -44.34 14.20 3.21
N GLY A 228 -43.44 13.38 3.77
CA GLY A 228 -43.71 12.62 5.00
C GLY A 228 -44.76 11.50 4.88
N SER A 229 -45.34 11.28 3.70
CA SER A 229 -46.30 10.20 3.42
C SER A 229 -45.57 8.87 3.14
N ASP A 230 -44.92 8.34 4.17
CA ASP A 230 -44.10 7.13 4.12
C ASP A 230 -44.98 5.84 4.15
N MET A 231 -45.93 5.71 3.21
CA MET A 231 -46.84 4.56 3.06
C MET A 231 -46.29 3.43 2.16
N LEU A 232 -45.11 3.59 1.56
CA LEU A 232 -44.52 2.54 0.70
C LEU A 232 -43.95 1.40 1.54
N ASP A 233 -44.31 0.17 1.17
CA ASP A 233 -43.84 -1.08 1.77
C ASP A 233 -42.30 -1.08 1.91
N PRO A 234 -41.75 -1.31 3.13
CA PRO A 234 -40.32 -1.41 3.38
C PRO A 234 -39.57 -2.35 2.41
N SER A 235 -40.25 -3.38 1.90
CA SER A 235 -39.69 -4.34 0.93
C SER A 235 -39.38 -3.72 -0.44
N THR A 236 -40.08 -2.64 -0.79
CA THR A 236 -39.96 -1.95 -2.10
C THR A 236 -38.96 -0.80 -2.08
N ARG A 237 -38.40 -0.45 -0.92
CA ARG A 237 -37.46 0.66 -0.79
C ARG A 237 -36.17 0.34 -1.53
N ARG A 238 -35.93 1.08 -2.61
CA ARG A 238 -34.69 0.97 -3.38
C ARG A 238 -33.52 1.44 -2.53
N VAL A 239 -32.48 0.62 -2.46
CA VAL A 239 -31.22 1.00 -1.83
C VAL A 239 -30.40 1.76 -2.88
N GLY A 240 -30.03 2.99 -2.58
CA GLY A 240 -29.09 3.76 -3.38
C GLY A 240 -27.67 3.58 -2.84
N TYR A 241 -26.70 3.59 -3.75
CA TYR A 241 -25.29 3.39 -3.42
C TYR A 241 -24.53 4.67 -3.74
N THR A 242 -23.96 5.33 -2.74
CA THR A 242 -23.16 6.54 -2.93
C THR A 242 -21.69 6.22 -2.73
N CYS A 243 -20.88 6.37 -3.77
CA CYS A 243 -19.43 6.24 -3.70
C CYS A 243 -18.82 7.58 -3.32
N HIS A 244 -18.10 7.62 -2.19
CA HIS A 244 -17.42 8.79 -1.66
C HIS A 244 -15.91 8.71 -1.88
N PHE A 245 -15.29 9.87 -2.00
CA PHE A 245 -13.87 10.03 -2.31
C PHE A 245 -13.27 11.13 -1.45
N ALA A 246 -12.12 10.86 -0.88
CA ALA A 246 -11.41 11.80 -0.04
C ALA A 246 -9.91 11.69 -0.23
N HIS A 247 -9.26 12.83 -0.42
CA HIS A 247 -7.82 12.93 -0.55
C HIS A 247 -7.23 13.63 0.66
N ILE A 248 -6.21 13.06 1.28
CA ILE A 248 -5.40 13.71 2.32
C ILE A 248 -3.95 13.75 1.87
N SER A 249 -3.35 14.94 1.83
CA SER A 249 -1.97 15.08 1.36
C SER A 249 -0.96 14.49 2.37
N LEU A 250 0.15 13.94 1.90
CA LEU A 250 1.23 13.43 2.76
C LEU A 250 1.87 14.55 3.60
N GLU A 251 1.89 15.78 3.06
CA GLU A 251 2.31 16.97 3.80
C GLU A 251 1.37 17.23 4.98
N SER A 252 0.05 17.20 4.75
CA SER A 252 -0.95 17.33 5.82
C SER A 252 -0.79 16.23 6.88
N LEU A 253 -0.58 14.97 6.49
CA LEU A 253 -0.34 13.87 7.43
C LEU A 253 0.95 14.08 8.24
N SER A 254 2.01 14.55 7.60
CA SER A 254 3.29 14.82 8.27
C SER A 254 3.15 15.96 9.27
N ASN A 255 2.44 17.02 8.91
CA ASN A 255 2.16 18.13 9.81
C ASN A 255 1.32 17.65 11.01
N LEU A 256 0.32 16.80 10.78
CA LEU A 256 -0.51 16.23 11.87
C LEU A 256 0.33 15.42 12.85
N VAL A 257 1.26 14.60 12.36
CA VAL A 257 2.20 13.83 13.19
C VAL A 257 3.09 14.74 14.05
N MET A 258 3.58 15.85 13.48
CA MET A 258 4.47 16.78 14.19
C MET A 258 3.74 17.67 15.21
N THR A 259 2.44 17.88 15.04
CA THR A 259 1.66 18.84 15.87
C THR A 259 1.05 18.18 17.12
N GLU A 260 1.28 16.89 17.38
CA GLU A 260 0.67 16.18 18.51
C GLU A 260 1.18 16.64 19.89
N LEU A 261 0.53 17.70 20.38
CA LEU A 261 0.36 18.07 21.78
C LEU A 261 -0.48 17.01 22.53
N PRO A 262 -0.44 16.95 23.88
CA PRO A 262 -0.75 15.75 24.67
C PRO A 262 -2.18 15.17 24.64
N ARG A 263 -3.11 15.65 23.80
CA ARG A 263 -4.46 15.06 23.62
C ARG A 263 -5.02 15.38 22.24
N PRO A 264 -4.90 14.49 21.23
CA PRO A 264 -5.54 14.71 19.95
C PRO A 264 -7.00 14.22 20.00
N MET A 265 -7.95 15.13 19.75
CA MET A 265 -9.19 14.73 19.07
C MET A 265 -8.87 14.72 17.57
N PRO A 266 -9.25 13.68 16.82
CA PRO A 266 -9.05 13.66 15.37
C PRO A 266 -9.75 14.87 14.73
N LEU A 267 -9.06 15.55 13.81
CA LEU A 267 -9.64 16.64 13.03
C LEU A 267 -10.74 16.06 12.12
N GLU A 268 -11.98 16.34 12.49
CA GLU A 268 -13.17 15.74 11.90
C GLU A 268 -13.71 16.59 10.74
N VAL A 269 -13.96 15.92 9.60
CA VAL A 269 -14.73 16.50 8.50
C VAL A 269 -16.11 15.85 8.49
N SER A 270 -17.16 16.63 8.77
CA SER A 270 -18.54 16.15 8.69
C SER A 270 -19.08 16.23 7.26
N LEU A 271 -19.55 15.11 6.72
CA LEU A 271 -20.22 15.08 5.40
C LEU A 271 -21.60 15.76 5.43
N ASP A 272 -22.21 15.93 6.60
CA ASP A 272 -23.58 16.44 6.74
C ASP A 272 -23.72 17.90 6.33
N TYR A 273 -22.64 18.68 6.43
CA TYR A 273 -22.64 20.09 6.06
C TYR A 273 -22.95 20.32 4.58
N ARG A 274 -22.54 19.38 3.71
CA ARG A 274 -22.72 19.52 2.25
C ARG A 274 -24.14 19.17 1.80
N ASN A 275 -24.80 18.23 2.47
CA ASN A 275 -26.19 17.88 2.16
C ASN A 275 -27.17 18.97 2.60
N ARG A 276 -26.85 19.75 3.64
CA ARG A 276 -27.69 20.88 4.08
C ARG A 276 -27.58 22.11 3.18
N ALA A 277 -26.48 22.28 2.45
CA ALA A 277 -26.28 23.43 1.57
C ALA A 277 -27.09 23.39 0.25
N ILE A 278 -27.81 22.30 -0.02
CA ILE A 278 -28.57 22.11 -1.27
C ILE A 278 -30.03 22.60 -1.14
N ASP A 279 -30.50 22.95 0.07
CA ASP A 279 -31.85 23.48 0.28
C ASP A 279 -31.83 24.97 0.72
N PRO A 280 -31.87 25.92 -0.23
CA PRO A 280 -31.86 27.35 0.06
C PRO A 280 -33.18 27.88 0.67
N SER A 281 -34.18 27.03 0.94
CA SER A 281 -35.53 27.47 1.34
C SER A 281 -35.74 27.68 2.86
N HIS A 282 -34.74 27.42 3.70
CA HIS A 282 -34.90 27.42 5.17
C HIS A 282 -33.99 28.37 5.97
N SER A 283 -33.37 29.38 5.33
CA SER A 283 -32.74 30.47 6.07
C SER A 283 -33.78 31.45 6.61
N GLN A 284 -34.29 31.22 7.82
CA GLN A 284 -35.03 32.26 8.57
C GLN A 284 -34.04 33.30 9.11
N PRO A 285 -34.19 34.59 8.75
CA PRO A 285 -33.41 35.68 9.32
C PRO A 285 -34.06 36.12 10.64
N GLY A 286 -33.46 35.84 11.80
CA GLY A 286 -34.11 36.29 13.04
C GLY A 286 -33.50 36.05 14.42
N SER A 287 -32.27 35.56 14.59
CA SER A 287 -31.69 35.45 15.95
C SER A 287 -30.48 36.39 16.14
N PRO A 288 -30.69 37.61 16.68
CA PRO A 288 -29.62 38.50 17.10
C PRO A 288 -29.17 38.13 18.52
N GLY A 289 -27.95 37.61 18.70
CA GLY A 289 -27.35 37.53 20.03
C GLY A 289 -26.34 36.42 20.31
N ALA A 290 -26.10 35.47 19.40
CA ALA A 290 -25.02 34.51 19.60
C ALA A 290 -23.67 35.15 19.26
N PRO A 291 -22.69 35.22 20.19
CA PRO A 291 -21.36 35.71 19.89
C PRO A 291 -20.74 34.87 18.77
N ALA A 292 -20.25 35.52 17.72
CA ALA A 292 -19.60 34.86 16.60
C ALA A 292 -18.46 33.98 17.14
N PRO A 293 -18.46 32.66 16.86
CA PRO A 293 -17.33 31.81 17.21
C PRO A 293 -16.09 32.40 16.55
N SER A 294 -15.07 32.69 17.36
CA SER A 294 -13.83 33.34 16.91
C SER A 294 -13.18 32.56 15.77
N ASP A 295 -13.16 33.15 14.57
CA ASP A 295 -12.68 32.61 13.29
C ASP A 295 -11.17 32.29 13.19
N ASN A 296 -10.41 32.39 14.29
CA ASN A 296 -8.95 32.48 14.21
C ASN A 296 -8.17 31.16 14.17
N ILE A 297 -8.83 30.01 14.07
CA ILE A 297 -8.18 28.75 13.71
C ILE A 297 -9.09 27.98 12.75
N THR A 298 -9.26 28.50 11.53
CA THR A 298 -9.77 27.70 10.41
C THR A 298 -8.65 26.76 9.96
N THR A 299 -8.31 25.77 10.78
CA THR A 299 -7.54 24.60 10.31
C THR A 299 -8.37 23.95 9.23
N SER A 300 -7.95 24.12 7.98
CA SER A 300 -8.57 23.48 6.84
C SER A 300 -8.74 21.99 7.13
N ALA A 301 -9.95 21.47 6.93
CA ALA A 301 -10.26 20.06 6.98
C ALA A 301 -9.11 19.21 6.36
N PRO A 302 -8.57 18.20 7.07
CA PRO A 302 -7.40 17.47 6.58
C PRO A 302 -7.71 16.69 5.29
N PHE A 303 -8.97 16.30 5.10
CA PHE A 303 -9.45 15.72 3.85
C PHE A 303 -10.00 16.76 2.89
N THR A 304 -9.53 16.69 1.65
CA THR A 304 -10.19 17.28 0.48
C THR A 304 -11.22 16.28 -0.04
N LEU A 305 -12.51 16.57 0.13
CA LEU A 305 -13.60 15.71 -0.34
C LEU A 305 -13.88 15.95 -1.83
N LEU A 306 -13.80 14.90 -2.64
CA LEU A 306 -14.15 14.93 -4.05
C LEU A 306 -15.66 14.72 -4.22
N ARG A 307 -16.18 14.96 -5.44
CA ARG A 307 -17.59 14.78 -5.76
C ARG A 307 -18.01 13.32 -5.59
N PRO A 308 -19.07 13.01 -4.81
CA PRO A 308 -19.58 11.65 -4.71
C PRO A 308 -20.40 11.27 -5.95
N TYR A 309 -20.49 9.97 -6.22
CA TYR A 309 -21.29 9.40 -7.31
C TYR A 309 -22.37 8.48 -6.76
N THR A 310 -23.61 8.67 -7.19
CA THR A 310 -24.75 7.88 -6.71
C THR A 310 -25.24 6.92 -7.81
N PHE A 311 -25.41 5.67 -7.43
CA PHE A 311 -25.89 4.58 -8.28
C PHE A 311 -27.18 4.00 -7.70
N ARG A 312 -28.05 3.53 -8.59
CA ARG A 312 -29.33 2.89 -8.22
C ARG A 312 -29.18 1.39 -7.98
N ASP A 313 -28.23 0.80 -8.68
CA ASP A 313 -27.99 -0.64 -8.68
C ASP A 313 -26.76 -0.98 -7.81
N PRO A 314 -26.66 -2.22 -7.31
CA PRO A 314 -25.53 -2.64 -6.49
C PRO A 314 -24.19 -2.46 -7.21
N ILE A 315 -23.24 -1.83 -6.51
CA ILE A 315 -21.89 -1.62 -6.99
C ILE A 315 -20.91 -2.57 -6.30
N HIS A 316 -19.93 -3.06 -7.07
CA HIS A 316 -18.89 -3.99 -6.63
C HIS A 316 -17.52 -3.55 -7.14
N ASP A 317 -16.48 -3.98 -6.41
CA ASP A 317 -15.06 -3.83 -6.75
C ASP A 317 -14.66 -2.46 -7.32
N PRO A 318 -14.89 -1.37 -6.56
CA PRO A 318 -14.39 -0.07 -6.97
C PRO A 318 -12.86 -0.07 -6.92
N VAL A 319 -12.20 0.23 -8.04
CA VAL A 319 -10.74 0.26 -8.21
C VAL A 319 -10.31 1.66 -8.66
N LEU A 320 -9.42 2.30 -7.91
CA LEU A 320 -8.78 3.56 -8.32
C LEU A 320 -7.52 3.29 -9.13
N PHE A 321 -7.29 4.03 -10.20
CA PHE A 321 -6.06 3.93 -10.98
C PHE A 321 -5.69 5.26 -11.64
N THR A 322 -4.43 5.39 -12.03
CA THR A 322 -3.98 6.50 -12.87
C THR A 322 -3.84 6.03 -14.31
N SER A 323 -4.21 6.88 -15.26
CA SER A 323 -3.94 6.65 -16.68
C SER A 323 -3.69 8.00 -17.35
N ASN A 324 -2.57 8.11 -18.06
CA ASN A 324 -2.16 9.36 -18.71
C ASN A 324 -2.11 10.58 -17.76
N GLY A 325 -1.76 10.36 -16.50
CA GLY A 325 -1.71 11.41 -15.47
C GLY A 325 -3.07 11.83 -14.88
N SER A 326 -4.18 11.29 -15.38
CA SER A 326 -5.51 11.53 -14.82
C SER A 326 -5.94 10.45 -13.83
N LEU A 327 -6.75 10.84 -12.86
CA LEU A 327 -7.33 9.96 -11.86
C LEU A 327 -8.61 9.32 -12.39
N TYR A 328 -8.68 8.00 -12.31
CA TYR A 328 -9.87 7.25 -12.71
C TYR A 328 -10.36 6.32 -11.60
N LEU A 329 -11.66 6.13 -11.59
CA LEU A 329 -12.36 5.08 -10.87
C LEU A 329 -12.88 4.07 -11.88
N THR A 330 -12.80 2.78 -11.56
CA THR A 330 -13.58 1.73 -12.21
C THR A 330 -14.40 0.99 -11.18
N LEU A 331 -15.63 0.62 -11.52
CA LEU A 331 -16.49 -0.21 -10.67
C LEU A 331 -17.39 -1.09 -11.52
N ALA A 332 -17.87 -2.19 -10.95
CA ALA A 332 -18.91 -3.01 -11.54
C ALA A 332 -20.29 -2.54 -11.04
N ILE A 333 -21.22 -2.30 -11.96
CA ILE A 333 -22.65 -2.21 -11.68
C ILE A 333 -23.25 -3.56 -12.04
N LEU A 334 -23.81 -4.24 -11.04
CA LEU A 334 -24.36 -5.58 -11.27
C LEU A 334 -25.61 -5.56 -12.16
N PRO A 335 -25.80 -6.59 -13.01
CA PRO A 335 -24.98 -7.81 -13.06
C PRO A 335 -23.80 -7.75 -14.06
N ASP A 336 -23.80 -6.86 -15.05
CA ASP A 336 -22.97 -7.01 -16.26
C ASP A 336 -22.32 -5.71 -16.80
N GLU A 337 -22.42 -4.60 -16.08
CA GLU A 337 -21.89 -3.30 -16.53
C GLU A 337 -20.62 -2.91 -15.76
N VAL A 338 -19.59 -2.46 -16.49
CA VAL A 338 -18.39 -1.85 -15.92
C VAL A 338 -18.41 -0.36 -16.22
N VAL A 339 -18.28 0.47 -15.19
CA VAL A 339 -18.24 1.93 -15.31
C VAL A 339 -16.85 2.42 -14.97
N ILE A 340 -16.30 3.28 -15.83
CA ILE A 340 -15.05 3.99 -15.63
C ILE A 340 -15.34 5.48 -15.58
N ILE A 341 -14.88 6.16 -14.54
CA ILE A 341 -15.12 7.58 -14.32
C ILE A 341 -13.79 8.30 -14.19
N ASN A 342 -13.57 9.33 -15.00
CA ASN A 342 -12.48 10.26 -14.80
C ASN A 342 -12.83 11.19 -13.62
N LEU A 343 -12.07 11.12 -12.54
CA LEU A 343 -12.33 11.92 -11.33
C LEU A 343 -11.93 13.39 -11.52
N ASP A 344 -11.08 13.71 -12.48
CA ASP A 344 -10.69 15.09 -12.80
C ASP A 344 -11.74 15.76 -13.69
N THR A 345 -12.15 15.12 -14.79
CA THR A 345 -13.11 15.69 -15.76
C THR A 345 -14.57 15.38 -15.42
N GLN A 346 -14.82 14.44 -14.50
CA GLN A 346 -16.14 13.92 -14.15
C GLN A 346 -16.83 13.19 -15.32
N GLU A 347 -16.09 12.84 -16.37
CA GLU A 347 -16.60 12.09 -17.50
C GLU A 347 -16.71 10.61 -17.14
N ALA A 348 -17.91 10.05 -17.33
CA ALA A 348 -18.17 8.64 -17.16
C ALA A 348 -18.30 7.95 -18.53
N ARG A 349 -17.72 6.76 -18.62
CA ARG A 349 -17.90 5.81 -19.71
C ARG A 349 -18.22 4.45 -19.12
N SER A 350 -19.06 3.68 -19.80
CA SER A 350 -19.38 2.33 -19.34
C SER A 350 -19.49 1.36 -20.48
N PHE A 351 -19.27 0.08 -20.20
CA PHE A 351 -19.56 -0.98 -21.15
C PHE A 351 -20.32 -2.12 -20.47
N ILE A 352 -21.29 -2.65 -21.19
CA ILE A 352 -22.06 -3.85 -20.84
C ILE A 352 -21.36 -5.04 -21.47
N CYS A 353 -21.04 -6.04 -20.65
CA CYS A 353 -20.42 -7.28 -21.06
C CYS A 353 -21.45 -8.16 -21.78
N ASN A 354 -21.25 -8.45 -23.07
CA ASN A 354 -22.12 -9.40 -23.78
C ASN A 354 -22.14 -10.78 -23.11
N ASN A 355 -23.28 -11.46 -23.12
CA ASN A 355 -23.35 -12.85 -22.65
C ASN A 355 -22.38 -13.72 -23.45
N ASP A 356 -21.66 -14.60 -22.77
CA ASP A 356 -20.66 -15.45 -23.41
C ASP A 356 -21.32 -16.54 -24.26
N THR A 357 -20.65 -16.96 -25.34
CA THR A 357 -21.07 -18.11 -26.18
C THR A 357 -20.14 -19.28 -25.87
N PRO A 358 -20.62 -20.42 -25.34
CA PRO A 358 -21.94 -21.00 -25.58
C PRO A 358 -23.02 -20.71 -24.51
N TYR A 359 -22.73 -19.89 -23.50
CA TYR A 359 -23.60 -19.68 -22.35
C TYR A 359 -24.68 -18.59 -22.51
N SER A 360 -25.05 -18.22 -23.73
CA SER A 360 -25.84 -17.00 -23.98
C SER A 360 -27.23 -17.01 -23.33
N GLY A 361 -27.76 -18.20 -23.00
CA GLY A 361 -29.05 -18.39 -22.33
C GLY A 361 -29.00 -18.42 -20.80
N PHE A 362 -27.83 -18.23 -20.18
CA PHE A 362 -27.66 -18.23 -18.72
C PHE A 362 -27.37 -16.82 -18.20
N ASP A 363 -27.73 -16.58 -16.94
CA ASP A 363 -27.44 -15.32 -16.28
C ASP A 363 -25.95 -15.18 -15.99
N HIS A 364 -25.40 -14.00 -16.28
CA HIS A 364 -24.01 -13.68 -16.01
C HIS A 364 -23.94 -12.65 -14.89
N GLN A 365 -22.99 -12.80 -13.97
CA GLN A 365 -22.74 -11.84 -12.91
C GLN A 365 -21.26 -11.51 -12.84
N ILE A 366 -20.89 -10.23 -12.90
CA ILE A 366 -19.53 -9.76 -12.64
C ILE A 366 -19.18 -10.03 -11.18
N ARG A 367 -18.00 -10.61 -10.95
CA ARG A 367 -17.49 -10.98 -9.62
C ARG A 367 -16.19 -10.28 -9.24
N ALA A 368 -15.42 -9.85 -10.23
CA ALA A 368 -14.19 -9.08 -10.03
C ALA A 368 -13.88 -8.25 -11.28
N VAL A 369 -13.30 -7.06 -11.09
CA VAL A 369 -12.84 -6.18 -12.16
C VAL A 369 -11.44 -5.67 -11.83
N ARG A 370 -10.55 -5.66 -12.83
CA ARG A 370 -9.22 -5.03 -12.73
C ARG A 370 -8.87 -4.31 -14.02
N VAL A 371 -8.49 -3.04 -13.90
CA VAL A 371 -8.04 -2.24 -15.04
C VAL A 371 -6.60 -2.57 -15.39
N LEU A 372 -6.30 -2.63 -16.68
CA LEU A 372 -4.97 -2.83 -17.27
C LEU A 372 -4.58 -1.55 -18.02
N PRO A 373 -4.18 -0.48 -17.29
CA PRO A 373 -4.10 0.88 -17.83
C PRO A 373 -3.15 1.00 -19.02
N GLU A 374 -1.98 0.36 -18.95
CA GLU A 374 -0.97 0.38 -20.02
C GLU A 374 -1.45 -0.32 -21.31
N GLN A 375 -2.37 -1.28 -21.21
CA GLN A 375 -2.96 -1.95 -22.37
C GLN A 375 -4.22 -1.25 -22.90
N GLY A 376 -4.79 -0.33 -22.11
CA GLY A 376 -6.10 0.22 -22.40
C GLY A 376 -7.22 -0.82 -22.32
N ASP A 377 -7.07 -1.85 -21.48
CA ASP A 377 -8.00 -2.97 -21.35
C ASP A 377 -8.48 -3.16 -19.89
N VAL A 378 -9.48 -4.00 -19.68
CA VAL A 378 -10.07 -4.36 -18.39
C VAL A 378 -10.22 -5.87 -18.30
N LEU A 379 -9.64 -6.47 -17.27
CA LEU A 379 -9.89 -7.85 -16.88
C LEU A 379 -11.19 -7.92 -16.08
N VAL A 380 -12.13 -8.72 -16.54
CA VAL A 380 -13.42 -8.96 -15.90
C VAL A 380 -13.53 -10.46 -15.62
N ILE A 381 -13.93 -10.81 -14.40
CA ILE A 381 -14.29 -12.18 -14.04
C ILE A 381 -15.80 -12.25 -13.85
N ARG A 382 -16.45 -13.16 -14.56
CA ARG A 382 -17.89 -13.39 -14.45
C ARG A 382 -18.21 -14.81 -14.02
N THR A 383 -19.30 -14.96 -13.29
CA THR A 383 -19.95 -16.25 -13.06
C THR A 383 -21.17 -16.37 -13.96
N VAL A 384 -21.24 -17.46 -14.71
CA VAL A 384 -22.40 -17.93 -15.45
C VAL A 384 -23.21 -18.84 -14.53
N ILE A 385 -24.41 -18.40 -14.17
CA ILE A 385 -25.29 -19.10 -13.23
C ILE A 385 -26.08 -20.15 -14.00
N ASN A 386 -25.69 -21.42 -13.86
CA ASN A 386 -26.28 -22.58 -14.56
C ASN A 386 -27.09 -23.49 -13.60
N GLY A 387 -27.26 -23.08 -12.33
CA GLY A 387 -28.07 -23.77 -11.33
C GLY A 387 -27.44 -25.02 -10.72
N LEU A 388 -26.80 -25.89 -11.51
CA LEU A 388 -26.10 -27.09 -11.02
C LEU A 388 -24.61 -26.87 -10.84
N ASN A 389 -23.96 -26.29 -11.85
CA ASN A 389 -22.52 -26.03 -11.86
C ASN A 389 -22.28 -24.65 -12.47
N ASP A 390 -22.06 -23.67 -11.59
CA ASP A 390 -21.62 -22.36 -12.02
C ASP A 390 -20.34 -22.46 -12.86
N VAL A 391 -20.27 -21.69 -13.93
CA VAL A 391 -19.10 -21.61 -14.79
C VAL A 391 -18.46 -20.25 -14.60
N HIS A 392 -17.16 -20.22 -14.37
CA HIS A 392 -16.44 -18.97 -14.19
C HIS A 392 -15.63 -18.66 -15.45
N VAL A 393 -15.71 -17.42 -15.92
CA VAL A 393 -15.00 -16.96 -17.11
C VAL A 393 -14.15 -15.74 -16.76
N MET A 394 -12.89 -15.75 -17.18
CA MET A 394 -12.04 -14.56 -17.19
C MET A 394 -12.05 -13.99 -18.61
N GLU A 395 -12.21 -12.69 -18.72
CA GLU A 395 -12.41 -12.00 -19.99
C GLU A 395 -11.64 -10.68 -20.01
N ILE A 396 -11.09 -10.32 -21.16
CA ILE A 396 -10.44 -9.02 -21.37
C ILE A 396 -11.30 -8.18 -22.31
N TYR A 397 -11.69 -6.99 -21.86
CA TYR A 397 -12.45 -6.00 -22.63
C TYR A 397 -11.60 -4.77 -22.91
N SER A 398 -11.83 -4.09 -24.02
CA SER A 398 -11.22 -2.78 -24.24
C SER A 398 -11.91 -1.68 -23.46
N LEU A 399 -11.10 -0.75 -22.94
CA LEU A 399 -11.60 0.51 -22.42
C LEU A 399 -12.36 1.24 -23.53
N PRO A 400 -13.58 1.73 -23.28
CA PRO A 400 -14.33 2.47 -24.28
C PRO A 400 -13.56 3.73 -24.73
N PRO A 401 -13.47 4.00 -26.04
CA PRO A 401 -12.65 5.10 -26.56
C PRO A 401 -13.25 6.49 -26.26
N SER A 402 -14.55 6.58 -26.01
CA SER A 402 -15.26 7.83 -25.75
C SER A 402 -16.23 7.71 -24.57
N THR A 403 -16.81 8.84 -24.18
CA THR A 403 -17.91 8.89 -23.21
C THR A 403 -19.15 8.19 -23.74
N GLY A 404 -19.98 7.69 -22.83
CA GLY A 404 -21.22 6.97 -23.16
C GLY A 404 -21.24 5.52 -22.66
N ARG A 405 -22.32 4.82 -23.02
CA ARG A 405 -22.60 3.44 -22.64
C ARG A 405 -22.46 2.55 -23.86
N PHE A 406 -21.53 1.60 -23.81
CA PHE A 406 -21.18 0.72 -24.90
C PHE A 406 -21.60 -0.71 -24.59
N ARG A 407 -21.72 -1.54 -25.63
CA ARG A 407 -21.89 -2.97 -25.47
C ARG A 407 -20.74 -3.65 -26.20
N GLY A 408 -19.98 -4.48 -25.48
CA GLY A 408 -18.73 -5.05 -25.98
C GLY A 408 -18.69 -6.56 -25.83
N SER A 409 -18.01 -7.23 -26.76
CA SER A 409 -17.61 -8.63 -26.61
C SER A 409 -16.16 -8.69 -26.09
N ALA A 410 -15.84 -9.73 -25.33
CA ALA A 410 -14.49 -9.94 -24.85
C ALA A 410 -13.51 -10.15 -26.01
N LYS A 411 -12.32 -9.55 -25.93
CA LYS A 411 -11.20 -9.76 -26.87
C LYS A 411 -10.58 -11.14 -26.68
N HIS A 412 -10.33 -11.49 -25.42
CA HIS A 412 -9.79 -12.77 -24.99
C HIS A 412 -10.70 -13.34 -23.92
N ARG A 413 -10.76 -14.67 -23.84
CA ARG A 413 -11.52 -15.37 -22.81
C ARG A 413 -10.82 -16.65 -22.42
N VAL A 414 -10.97 -17.02 -21.15
CA VAL A 414 -10.63 -18.36 -20.67
C VAL A 414 -11.70 -18.81 -19.68
N VAL A 415 -12.15 -20.05 -19.84
CA VAL A 415 -13.05 -20.71 -18.87
C VAL A 415 -12.19 -21.27 -17.75
N VAL A 416 -12.59 -20.99 -16.51
CA VAL A 416 -11.94 -21.45 -15.29
C VAL A 416 -12.66 -22.70 -14.76
N GLU A 417 -11.97 -23.52 -13.95
CA GLU A 417 -12.52 -24.75 -13.37
C GLU A 417 -13.97 -24.62 -12.84
N HIS A 418 -14.76 -25.68 -13.09
CA HIS A 418 -16.13 -25.83 -12.59
C HIS A 418 -16.15 -26.18 -11.10
N LYS A 419 -16.05 -25.17 -10.23
CA LYS A 419 -16.21 -25.32 -8.78
C LYS A 419 -17.15 -24.25 -8.24
N GLN A 420 -17.76 -24.52 -7.09
CA GLN A 420 -18.54 -23.50 -6.39
C GLN A 420 -17.58 -22.49 -5.74
N VAL A 421 -17.56 -21.27 -6.26
CA VAL A 421 -16.69 -20.17 -5.79
C VAL A 421 -17.53 -19.14 -5.03
N ASP A 422 -17.13 -18.87 -3.79
CA ASP A 422 -17.70 -17.83 -2.93
C ASP A 422 -17.23 -16.44 -3.36
N SER A 423 -15.91 -16.27 -3.52
CA SER A 423 -15.31 -14.97 -3.81
C SER A 423 -14.10 -15.07 -4.73
N PHE A 424 -13.82 -13.98 -5.43
CA PHE A 424 -12.64 -13.80 -6.26
C PHE A 424 -11.77 -12.70 -5.67
N GLN A 425 -10.50 -12.98 -5.43
CA GLN A 425 -9.53 -12.02 -4.95
C GLN A 425 -8.47 -11.79 -6.02
N LEU A 426 -8.36 -10.56 -6.50
CA LEU A 426 -7.33 -10.15 -7.44
C LEU A 426 -6.17 -9.53 -6.67
N SER A 427 -4.95 -9.94 -7.00
CA SER A 427 -3.77 -9.16 -6.59
C SER A 427 -3.85 -7.73 -7.12
N ASP A 428 -3.22 -6.80 -6.43
CA ASP A 428 -3.17 -5.40 -6.81
C ASP A 428 -1.70 -4.96 -6.90
N PRO A 429 -1.22 -4.45 -8.05
CA PRO A 429 0.16 -4.04 -8.16
C PRO A 429 0.39 -2.77 -7.35
N TYR A 430 1.27 -2.88 -6.35
CA TYR A 430 1.69 -1.78 -5.47
C TYR A 430 2.24 -0.56 -6.23
N ASN A 431 2.78 -0.79 -7.43
CA ASN A 431 3.27 0.24 -8.33
C ASN A 431 2.51 0.18 -9.64
N GLN A 432 1.72 1.20 -9.97
CA GLN A 432 1.17 1.35 -11.32
C GLN A 432 2.17 2.04 -12.27
N GLU A 433 3.12 2.81 -11.73
CA GLU A 433 4.17 3.48 -12.52
C GLU A 433 5.43 2.61 -12.60
N TYR A 434 5.30 1.37 -13.08
CA TYR A 434 6.51 0.65 -13.49
C TYR A 434 7.16 1.41 -14.64
N PRO A 435 8.49 1.63 -14.63
CA PRO A 435 9.16 2.14 -15.82
C PRO A 435 8.82 1.20 -16.97
N SER A 436 8.43 1.78 -18.11
CA SER A 436 7.90 1.05 -19.28
C SER A 436 8.81 -0.06 -19.81
N SER A 437 10.07 -0.11 -19.38
CA SER A 437 11.05 -1.11 -19.78
C SER A 437 10.95 -2.46 -19.05
N SER A 438 10.45 -2.52 -17.81
CA SER A 438 10.40 -3.77 -17.05
C SER A 438 9.06 -4.50 -17.21
N ALA A 439 9.09 -5.84 -17.21
CA ALA A 439 7.86 -6.63 -17.20
C ALA A 439 7.04 -6.28 -15.94
N PRO A 440 5.74 -5.95 -16.08
CA PRO A 440 4.89 -5.75 -14.92
C PRO A 440 4.72 -7.09 -14.17
N PRO A 441 4.39 -7.09 -12.88
CA PRO A 441 4.30 -8.33 -12.15
C PRO A 441 3.04 -9.11 -12.56
N PRO A 442 3.05 -10.45 -12.52
CA PRO A 442 1.91 -11.24 -12.96
C PRO A 442 0.64 -10.95 -12.13
N ILE A 443 -0.53 -11.19 -12.73
CA ILE A 443 -1.82 -11.07 -12.05
C ILE A 443 -2.13 -12.39 -11.36
N SER A 444 -2.06 -12.40 -10.04
CA SER A 444 -2.58 -13.50 -9.22
C SER A 444 -4.09 -13.36 -9.07
N VAL A 445 -4.82 -14.43 -9.38
CA VAL A 445 -6.28 -14.56 -9.27
C VAL A 445 -6.57 -15.72 -8.32
N TYR A 446 -7.15 -15.42 -7.16
CA TYR A 446 -7.50 -16.41 -6.14
C TYR A 446 -9.01 -16.63 -6.11
N LEU A 447 -9.43 -17.89 -6.13
CA LEU A 447 -10.82 -18.32 -6.05
C LEU A 447 -11.04 -19.00 -4.70
N GLU A 448 -11.88 -18.43 -3.85
CA GLU A 448 -12.27 -19.05 -2.58
C GLU A 448 -13.44 -20.01 -2.82
N THR A 449 -13.24 -21.31 -2.59
CA THR A 449 -14.25 -22.34 -2.87
C THR A 449 -15.08 -22.69 -1.63
N THR A 450 -16.32 -23.14 -1.83
CA THR A 450 -17.22 -23.59 -0.74
C THR A 450 -17.37 -25.10 -0.65
N ASN A 451 -17.18 -25.84 -1.74
CA ASN A 451 -17.36 -27.30 -1.77
C ASN A 451 -16.31 -28.00 -2.66
N PRO A 452 -15.22 -28.54 -2.07
CA PRO A 452 -14.80 -28.35 -0.68
C PRO A 452 -14.36 -26.90 -0.41
N HIS A 453 -14.29 -26.52 0.87
CA HIS A 453 -13.66 -25.25 1.23
C HIS A 453 -12.20 -25.22 0.79
N GLY A 454 -11.73 -24.08 0.30
CA GLY A 454 -10.39 -24.03 -0.26
C GLY A 454 -10.07 -22.77 -1.04
N VAL A 455 -8.91 -22.80 -1.69
CA VAL A 455 -8.42 -21.74 -2.55
C VAL A 455 -7.81 -22.35 -3.81
N ILE A 456 -8.21 -21.85 -4.97
CA ILE A 456 -7.54 -22.10 -6.24
C ILE A 456 -6.79 -20.84 -6.63
N HIS A 457 -5.55 -20.97 -7.08
CA HIS A 457 -4.77 -19.85 -7.56
C HIS A 457 -4.45 -20.01 -9.05
N TYR A 458 -4.74 -18.98 -9.83
CA TYR A 458 -4.31 -18.81 -11.21
C TYR A 458 -3.37 -17.62 -11.30
N THR A 459 -2.40 -17.69 -12.21
CA THR A 459 -1.52 -16.58 -12.52
C THR A 459 -1.65 -16.21 -13.99
N ILE A 460 -1.72 -14.91 -14.29
CA ILE A 460 -1.69 -14.38 -15.66
C ILE A 460 -0.36 -13.66 -15.84
N SER A 461 0.57 -14.30 -16.56
CA SER A 461 1.89 -13.73 -16.83
C SER A 461 1.82 -12.69 -17.95
N PRO A 462 2.54 -11.56 -17.84
CA PRO A 462 2.64 -10.61 -18.93
C PRO A 462 3.44 -11.21 -20.10
N SER A 463 3.20 -10.72 -21.30
CA SER A 463 3.94 -11.03 -22.50
C SER A 463 4.37 -9.74 -23.20
N LEU A 464 5.54 -9.79 -23.82
CA LEU A 464 6.08 -8.67 -24.57
C LEU A 464 5.51 -8.71 -25.99
N TYR A 465 4.74 -7.70 -26.36
CA TYR A 465 4.21 -7.54 -27.71
C TYR A 465 5.04 -6.52 -28.48
N SER A 466 5.20 -6.77 -29.78
CA SER A 466 5.80 -5.85 -30.73
C SER A 466 4.83 -5.64 -31.87
N ALA A 467 4.48 -4.39 -32.16
CA ALA A 467 3.63 -4.09 -33.32
C ALA A 467 4.44 -4.39 -34.59
N ALA A 468 3.86 -5.19 -35.50
CA ALA A 468 4.50 -5.57 -36.75
C ALA A 468 5.02 -4.33 -37.50
N GLY A 469 6.33 -4.30 -37.75
CA GLY A 469 6.99 -3.19 -38.44
C GLY A 469 7.39 -2.00 -37.57
N THR A 470 7.21 -2.05 -36.24
CA THR A 470 7.69 -1.01 -35.31
C THR A 470 8.71 -1.59 -34.33
N SER A 471 9.68 -0.78 -33.91
CA SER A 471 10.58 -1.12 -32.80
C SER A 471 9.91 -0.94 -31.43
N HIS A 472 8.62 -0.59 -31.41
CA HIS A 472 7.90 -0.34 -30.18
C HIS A 472 7.46 -1.67 -29.58
N GLN A 473 7.89 -1.92 -28.35
CA GLN A 473 7.51 -3.07 -27.56
C GLN A 473 6.77 -2.59 -26.31
N TRP A 474 5.72 -3.31 -25.94
CA TRP A 474 4.99 -3.05 -24.69
C TRP A 474 4.59 -4.36 -24.03
N TRP A 475 4.45 -4.33 -22.72
CA TRP A 475 3.98 -5.47 -21.95
C TRP A 475 2.47 -5.53 -21.92
N CYS A 476 1.93 -6.74 -22.05
CA CYS A 476 0.51 -6.96 -22.11
C CYS A 476 0.15 -8.28 -21.43
N TYR A 477 -0.97 -8.34 -20.70
CA TYR A 477 -1.56 -9.59 -20.23
C TYR A 477 -2.44 -10.18 -21.33
N ASP A 478 -2.20 -11.45 -21.64
CA ASP A 478 -3.04 -12.29 -22.51
C ASP A 478 -3.55 -13.47 -21.68
N LEU A 479 -4.84 -13.79 -21.83
CA LEU A 479 -5.45 -14.94 -21.15
C LEU A 479 -4.94 -16.29 -21.66
N ASN A 480 -4.22 -16.33 -22.79
CA ASN A 480 -3.45 -17.51 -23.21
C ASN A 480 -2.32 -17.85 -22.21
N ASN A 481 -1.90 -16.90 -21.38
CA ASN A 481 -0.88 -17.09 -20.35
C ASN A 481 -1.48 -17.35 -18.96
N VAL A 482 -2.78 -17.67 -18.89
CA VAL A 482 -3.40 -18.07 -17.63
C VAL A 482 -2.92 -19.48 -17.29
N VAL A 483 -2.21 -19.59 -16.16
CA VAL A 483 -1.68 -20.86 -15.68
C VAL A 483 -2.25 -21.19 -14.30
N PRO A 484 -2.93 -22.34 -14.12
CA PRO A 484 -3.34 -22.81 -12.81
C PRO A 484 -2.10 -23.15 -11.99
N GLN A 485 -2.00 -22.59 -10.79
CA GLN A 485 -0.84 -22.75 -9.92
C GLN A 485 -1.06 -23.87 -8.91
N THR A 486 -2.04 -23.68 -8.03
CA THR A 486 -2.20 -24.50 -6.83
C THR A 486 -3.67 -24.57 -6.45
N THR A 487 -4.11 -25.74 -6.00
CA THR A 487 -5.38 -25.91 -5.31
C THR A 487 -5.10 -26.34 -3.88
N PHE A 488 -5.67 -25.61 -2.93
CA PHE A 488 -5.61 -25.91 -1.52
C PHE A 488 -7.03 -26.18 -1.02
N ASN A 489 -7.27 -27.43 -0.61
CA ASN A 489 -8.54 -27.80 0.02
C ASN A 489 -8.35 -27.78 1.54
N ALA A 490 -9.36 -27.31 2.25
CA ALA A 490 -9.44 -27.30 3.70
C ALA A 490 -10.82 -27.80 4.13
N GLU A 491 -10.88 -28.37 5.32
CA GLU A 491 -12.16 -28.69 5.98
C GLU A 491 -12.86 -27.42 6.50
N GLN A 492 -12.10 -26.34 6.61
CA GLN A 492 -12.48 -25.08 7.24
C GLN A 492 -12.59 -23.97 6.18
N VAL A 493 -13.35 -22.92 6.48
CA VAL A 493 -13.51 -21.77 5.57
C VAL A 493 -12.15 -21.11 5.35
N VAL A 494 -11.82 -20.79 4.10
CA VAL A 494 -10.55 -20.17 3.76
C VAL A 494 -10.79 -18.77 3.21
N ARG A 495 -10.01 -17.80 3.71
CA ARG A 495 -9.97 -16.43 3.19
C ARG A 495 -8.56 -16.10 2.71
N VAL A 496 -8.48 -15.42 1.58
CA VAL A 496 -7.22 -15.01 0.96
C VAL A 496 -7.05 -13.51 1.14
N LEU A 497 -5.88 -13.13 1.63
CA LEU A 497 -5.37 -11.77 1.51
C LEU A 497 -4.43 -11.71 0.32
N PRO A 498 -4.90 -11.18 -0.82
CA PRO A 498 -4.17 -11.29 -2.06
C PRO A 498 -2.89 -10.46 -1.99
N GLY A 499 -1.79 -11.07 -2.42
CA GLY A 499 -0.55 -10.39 -2.76
C GLY A 499 -0.13 -10.79 -4.16
N VAL A 500 0.59 -9.90 -4.82
CA VAL A 500 1.19 -10.18 -6.14
C VAL A 500 2.27 -11.25 -6.00
N ASN A 501 3.04 -11.16 -4.92
CA ASN A 501 4.21 -11.99 -4.65
C ASN A 501 4.06 -12.86 -3.40
N ARG A 502 3.32 -12.36 -2.40
CA ARG A 502 3.15 -12.98 -1.09
C ARG A 502 1.70 -12.82 -0.65
N ALA A 503 0.90 -13.86 -0.81
CA ALA A 503 -0.45 -13.89 -0.26
C ALA A 503 -0.47 -14.54 1.12
N ILE A 504 -1.45 -14.17 1.94
CA ILE A 504 -1.77 -14.86 3.19
C ILE A 504 -3.06 -15.64 3.02
N ILE A 505 -3.06 -16.86 3.55
CA ILE A 505 -4.23 -17.73 3.60
C ILE A 505 -4.64 -17.85 5.06
N CYS A 506 -5.81 -17.31 5.38
CA CYS A 506 -6.43 -17.41 6.69
C CYS A 506 -7.42 -18.57 6.68
N THR A 507 -7.32 -19.46 7.65
CA THR A 507 -8.28 -20.55 7.86
C THR A 507 -9.18 -20.20 9.04
N LEU A 508 -10.48 -20.24 8.82
CA LEU A 508 -11.52 -19.88 9.78
C LEU A 508 -12.38 -21.11 10.10
N HIS A 509 -12.67 -21.34 11.37
CA HIS A 509 -13.58 -22.40 11.77
C HIS A 509 -14.97 -22.14 11.14
N PRO A 510 -15.59 -23.13 10.49
CA PRO A 510 -16.97 -23.00 10.04
C PRO A 510 -17.85 -22.91 11.28
N ASP A 511 -18.43 -21.76 11.55
CA ASP A 511 -19.44 -21.64 12.60
C ASP A 511 -20.77 -22.16 12.06
N GLU A 512 -21.20 -23.32 12.54
CA GLU A 512 -22.47 -23.97 12.16
C GLU A 512 -23.69 -23.07 12.44
N ASN A 513 -23.57 -22.13 13.39
CA ASN A 513 -24.67 -21.27 13.79
C ASN A 513 -24.78 -19.97 12.96
N HIS A 514 -23.95 -19.79 11.93
CA HIS A 514 -23.88 -18.56 11.14
C HIS A 514 -23.72 -17.28 12.00
N GLN A 515 -23.28 -17.36 13.26
CA GLN A 515 -23.22 -16.23 14.17
C GLN A 515 -22.01 -15.33 13.92
N ALA A 516 -21.60 -15.14 12.67
CA ALA A 516 -20.63 -14.12 12.26
C ALA A 516 -19.32 -14.07 13.10
N THR A 517 -18.95 -15.18 13.77
CA THR A 517 -17.72 -15.26 14.55
C THR A 517 -16.64 -15.83 13.63
N ASN A 518 -15.67 -14.99 13.28
CA ASN A 518 -14.52 -15.41 12.48
C ASN A 518 -13.45 -15.99 13.41
N TYR A 519 -13.63 -17.24 13.84
CA TYR A 519 -12.64 -17.94 14.67
C TYR A 519 -11.44 -18.36 13.81
N LEU A 520 -10.30 -17.71 13.98
CA LEU A 520 -9.10 -17.93 13.19
C LEU A 520 -8.29 -19.12 13.72
N THR A 521 -8.19 -20.17 12.92
CA THR A 521 -7.48 -21.41 13.29
C THR A 521 -6.03 -21.41 12.81
N ALA A 522 -5.76 -20.79 11.66
CA ALA A 522 -4.41 -20.71 11.11
C ALA A 522 -4.23 -19.48 10.22
N ILE A 523 -3.01 -18.92 10.26
CA ILE A 523 -2.51 -17.95 9.29
C ILE A 523 -1.37 -18.64 8.56
N ARG A 524 -1.47 -18.75 7.24
CA ARG A 524 -0.49 -19.46 6.41
C ARG A 524 0.12 -18.52 5.39
N ARG A 525 1.45 -18.59 5.23
CA ARG A 525 2.12 -18.01 4.06
C ARG A 525 1.78 -18.84 2.83
N TYR A 526 1.57 -18.14 1.71
CA TYR A 526 1.50 -18.73 0.39
C TYR A 526 2.78 -18.42 -0.41
N PHE A 527 3.32 -19.42 -1.09
CA PHE A 527 4.45 -19.28 -2.00
C PHE A 527 4.04 -19.77 -3.40
N ASN A 528 4.08 -18.88 -4.39
CA ASN A 528 3.74 -19.23 -5.78
C ASN A 528 4.84 -20.17 -6.36
N PRO A 529 4.51 -21.43 -6.74
CA PRO A 529 5.50 -22.40 -7.20
C PRO A 529 6.14 -22.04 -8.55
N GLU A 530 5.42 -21.35 -9.44
CA GLU A 530 5.94 -21.01 -10.77
C GLU A 530 6.82 -19.77 -10.79
N LYS A 531 6.93 -19.05 -9.66
CA LYS A 531 7.85 -17.90 -9.59
C LYS A 531 9.30 -18.41 -9.67
N ARG A 532 9.77 -18.62 -10.90
CA ARG A 532 11.16 -18.89 -11.23
C ARG A 532 11.92 -17.59 -11.00
N PHE A 533 12.59 -17.49 -9.86
CA PHE A 533 13.58 -16.43 -9.63
C PHE A 533 14.58 -16.31 -10.80
N ASP A 534 14.83 -17.42 -11.50
CA ASP A 534 15.76 -17.47 -12.63
C ASP A 534 15.28 -16.67 -13.87
N ASP A 535 13.96 -16.56 -14.10
CA ASP A 535 13.43 -15.88 -15.28
C ASP A 535 13.53 -14.35 -15.13
N LEU A 536 13.35 -13.82 -13.92
CA LEU A 536 13.52 -12.39 -13.62
C LEU A 536 15.00 -11.97 -13.72
N LEU A 537 15.92 -12.79 -13.21
CA LEU A 537 17.36 -12.54 -13.26
C LEU A 537 17.95 -12.56 -14.67
N SER A 538 17.33 -13.27 -15.62
CA SER A 538 17.81 -13.34 -17.00
C SER A 538 17.65 -12.02 -17.78
N SER A 539 16.73 -11.14 -17.34
CA SER A 539 16.43 -9.86 -18.00
C SER A 539 17.37 -8.72 -17.60
N VAL A 540 18.06 -8.85 -16.46
CA VAL A 540 19.01 -7.88 -15.96
C VAL A 540 20.38 -8.23 -16.54
N GLY A 541 20.89 -7.40 -17.45
CA GLY A 541 22.04 -7.67 -18.31
C GLY A 541 23.20 -8.44 -17.64
N LYS A 542 23.78 -9.37 -18.41
CA LYS A 542 24.83 -10.34 -18.02
C LYS A 542 26.07 -9.75 -17.31
N ASP A 543 26.21 -8.43 -17.29
CA ASP A 543 27.35 -7.73 -16.70
C ASP A 543 27.17 -7.42 -15.20
N LEU A 544 25.97 -7.62 -14.66
CA LEU A 544 25.73 -7.51 -13.22
C LEU A 544 26.04 -8.87 -12.58
N ILE A 545 27.26 -8.99 -12.05
CA ILE A 545 27.70 -10.14 -11.25
C ILE A 545 26.58 -10.45 -10.24
N PRO A 546 25.98 -11.66 -10.28
CA PRO A 546 24.94 -12.03 -9.33
C PRO A 546 25.52 -11.84 -7.94
N SER A 547 24.94 -10.91 -7.17
CA SER A 547 25.30 -10.87 -5.75
C SER A 547 24.98 -12.26 -5.22
N LYS A 548 25.94 -12.90 -4.54
CA LYS A 548 25.80 -14.26 -4.00
C LYS A 548 24.66 -14.40 -2.97
N GLN A 549 23.86 -13.35 -2.77
CA GLN A 549 22.70 -13.29 -1.90
C GLN A 549 21.41 -13.78 -2.56
N SER A 550 21.44 -14.42 -3.74
CA SER A 550 20.30 -15.23 -4.16
C SER A 550 20.18 -16.41 -3.19
N CYS A 551 19.26 -16.30 -2.24
CA CYS A 551 18.81 -17.44 -1.46
C CYS A 551 18.23 -18.45 -2.45
N ARG A 552 19.06 -19.39 -2.91
CA ARG A 552 18.64 -20.49 -3.81
C ARG A 552 17.65 -21.44 -3.15
N TRP A 553 17.27 -21.21 -1.90
CA TRP A 553 16.40 -22.09 -1.16
C TRP A 553 14.94 -21.84 -1.56
N ARG A 554 14.38 -22.77 -2.34
CA ARG A 554 12.95 -22.79 -2.61
C ARG A 554 12.22 -23.53 -1.49
N PRO A 555 11.18 -22.95 -0.88
CA PRO A 555 10.33 -23.67 0.04
C PRO A 555 9.76 -24.93 -0.61
N LYS A 556 9.95 -26.09 0.02
CA LYS A 556 9.35 -27.36 -0.42
C LYS A 556 7.82 -27.34 -0.37
N HIS A 557 7.26 -26.50 0.47
CA HIS A 557 5.81 -26.41 0.71
C HIS A 557 5.31 -25.03 0.31
N VAL A 558 4.29 -25.04 -0.55
CA VAL A 558 3.56 -23.86 -1.02
C VAL A 558 2.85 -23.15 0.13
N TYR A 559 2.24 -23.93 1.03
CA TYR A 559 1.49 -23.42 2.18
C TYR A 559 2.22 -23.78 3.47
N ARG A 560 2.48 -22.80 4.33
CA ARG A 560 3.05 -23.03 5.66
C ARG A 560 2.41 -22.13 6.71
N THR A 561 1.98 -22.71 7.81
CA THR A 561 1.41 -21.97 8.95
C THR A 561 2.51 -21.17 9.64
N PHE A 562 2.23 -19.91 9.97
CA PHE A 562 3.11 -19.12 10.82
C PHE A 562 3.09 -19.65 12.26
N ASN A 563 4.27 -19.76 12.86
CA ASN A 563 4.40 -20.05 14.27
C ASN A 563 4.00 -18.80 15.07
N ILE A 564 2.75 -18.78 15.53
CA ILE A 564 2.17 -17.71 16.33
C ILE A 564 1.81 -18.29 17.69
N SER A 565 2.17 -17.58 18.76
CA SER A 565 1.87 -18.01 20.12
C SER A 565 0.36 -18.29 20.28
N PRO A 566 -0.03 -19.49 20.77
CA PRO A 566 -1.44 -19.84 20.97
C PRO A 566 -2.20 -18.82 21.81
N HIS A 567 -1.54 -18.18 22.79
CA HIS A 567 -2.15 -17.14 23.62
C HIS A 567 -2.54 -15.89 22.81
N ILE A 568 -1.76 -15.52 21.78
CA ILE A 568 -2.11 -14.38 20.92
C ILE A 568 -3.34 -14.75 20.07
N MET A 569 -3.34 -15.94 19.47
CA MET A 569 -4.47 -16.43 18.67
C MET A 569 -5.75 -16.56 19.49
N GLU A 570 -5.66 -17.14 20.69
CA GLU A 570 -6.79 -17.29 21.60
C GLU A 570 -7.36 -15.92 22.02
N ASN A 571 -6.50 -14.95 22.31
CA ASN A 571 -6.96 -13.60 22.65
C ASN A 571 -7.66 -12.90 21.49
N LEU A 572 -7.17 -13.05 20.26
CA LEU A 572 -7.85 -12.53 19.06
C LEU A 572 -9.22 -13.20 18.88
N ASN A 573 -9.27 -14.52 18.99
CA ASN A 573 -10.49 -15.30 18.78
C ASN A 573 -11.56 -15.04 19.84
N ARG A 574 -11.18 -14.79 21.11
CA ARG A 574 -12.11 -14.38 22.17
C ARG A 574 -12.84 -13.06 21.90
N GLN A 575 -12.30 -12.23 21.00
CA GLN A 575 -12.83 -10.89 20.74
C GLN A 575 -13.60 -10.79 19.41
N ASP A 576 -13.76 -11.87 18.66
CA ASP A 576 -14.33 -11.97 17.30
C ASP A 576 -13.65 -11.05 16.27
N ILE A 577 -12.93 -11.62 15.31
CA ILE A 577 -12.26 -10.83 14.27
C ILE A 577 -13.31 -10.18 13.33
N THR A 578 -13.25 -8.86 13.19
CA THR A 578 -14.17 -8.09 12.32
C THR A 578 -13.56 -7.75 10.98
N ALA A 579 -12.26 -7.48 10.95
CA ALA A 579 -11.54 -7.11 9.75
C ALA A 579 -10.07 -7.51 9.86
N PHE A 580 -9.44 -7.73 8.73
CA PHE A 580 -8.00 -7.91 8.64
C PHE A 580 -7.49 -7.43 7.28
N ALA A 581 -6.24 -6.94 7.24
CA ALA A 581 -5.60 -6.45 6.03
C ALA A 581 -4.11 -6.79 6.01
N TRP A 582 -3.53 -6.77 4.81
CA TRP A 582 -2.19 -7.27 4.53
C TRP A 582 -1.40 -6.30 3.66
N ASP A 583 -0.15 -6.05 4.04
CA ASP A 583 0.85 -5.43 3.17
C ASP A 583 2.01 -6.40 2.92
N GLU A 584 2.07 -6.91 1.69
CA GLU A 584 3.06 -7.89 1.28
C GLU A 584 4.49 -7.33 1.27
N THR A 585 4.61 -6.00 1.17
CA THR A 585 5.90 -5.32 1.01
C THR A 585 6.64 -5.17 2.34
N THR A 586 5.91 -4.92 3.43
CA THR A 586 6.47 -4.87 4.79
C THR A 586 6.25 -6.14 5.60
N GLY A 587 5.40 -7.04 5.14
CA GLY A 587 5.04 -8.22 5.90
C GLY A 587 4.16 -7.90 7.12
N ARG A 588 3.46 -6.76 7.11
CA ARG A 588 2.55 -6.36 8.20
C ARG A 588 1.13 -6.82 7.90
N MET A 589 0.54 -7.49 8.88
CA MET A 589 -0.86 -7.88 8.89
C MET A 589 -1.56 -7.20 10.05
N CYS A 590 -2.67 -6.52 9.76
CA CYS A 590 -3.48 -5.84 10.76
C CYS A 590 -4.77 -6.62 11.00
N PHE A 591 -5.21 -6.71 12.25
CA PHE A 591 -6.49 -7.27 12.66
C PHE A 591 -7.28 -6.26 13.49
N ALA A 592 -8.59 -6.30 13.35
CA ALA A 592 -9.52 -5.67 14.27
C ALA A 592 -10.45 -6.73 14.83
N THR A 593 -10.86 -6.52 16.07
CA THR A 593 -11.80 -7.39 16.75
C THR A 593 -13.05 -6.60 17.15
N ARG A 594 -14.14 -7.32 17.40
CA ARG A 594 -15.46 -6.73 17.66
C ARG A 594 -15.51 -6.02 19.00
N ASN A 595 -14.80 -6.57 19.97
CA ASN A 595 -14.86 -6.21 21.38
C ASN A 595 -13.63 -5.42 21.85
N ASP A 596 -12.69 -5.11 20.95
CA ASP A 596 -11.51 -4.30 21.24
C ASP A 596 -11.51 -3.01 20.40
N MET A 597 -11.03 -1.92 21.01
CA MET A 597 -10.80 -0.63 20.33
C MET A 597 -9.31 -0.46 19.98
N HIS A 598 -8.66 -1.59 19.70
CA HIS A 598 -7.29 -1.66 19.23
C HIS A 598 -7.25 -2.36 17.87
N MET A 599 -6.32 -1.91 17.05
CA MET A 599 -5.83 -2.65 15.91
C MET A 599 -4.63 -3.48 16.36
N HIS A 600 -4.68 -4.78 16.10
CA HIS A 600 -3.61 -5.73 16.41
C HIS A 600 -2.70 -5.83 15.18
N VAL A 601 -1.40 -5.61 15.35
CA VAL A 601 -0.44 -5.58 14.24
C VAL A 601 0.53 -6.74 14.41
N PHE A 602 0.56 -7.61 13.41
CA PHE A 602 1.49 -8.71 13.28
C PHE A 602 2.56 -8.30 12.27
N ASP A 603 3.82 -8.24 12.70
CA ASP A 603 4.94 -8.01 11.80
C ASP A 603 5.68 -9.33 11.56
N PHE A 604 5.69 -9.78 10.30
CA PHE A 604 6.49 -10.92 9.87
C PHE A 604 7.88 -10.50 9.38
N GLY A 605 8.16 -9.20 9.32
CA GLY A 605 9.48 -8.62 9.10
C GLY A 605 10.09 -8.10 10.40
N SER A 606 11.42 -8.03 10.44
CA SER A 606 12.11 -7.19 11.41
C SER A 606 12.26 -5.80 10.78
N THR A 607 11.48 -4.84 11.28
CA THR A 607 11.69 -3.41 10.99
C THR A 607 12.51 -2.82 12.13
N ALA A 608 13.65 -2.20 11.81
CA ALA A 608 14.39 -1.42 12.80
C ALA A 608 13.55 -0.18 13.17
N LEU A 609 13.07 -0.13 14.42
CA LEU A 609 12.17 0.95 14.86
C LEU A 609 12.90 2.30 14.79
N PRO A 610 12.27 3.37 14.25
CA PRO A 610 12.90 4.69 14.16
C PRO A 610 13.40 5.24 15.51
N ARG A 611 12.78 4.85 16.64
CA ARG A 611 13.17 5.32 17.98
C ARG A 611 14.60 4.95 18.34
N ASP A 612 15.06 3.77 17.95
CA ASP A 612 16.45 3.35 18.21
C ASP A 612 17.44 4.22 17.44
N HIS A 613 17.05 4.65 16.23
CA HIS A 613 17.89 5.49 15.37
C HIS A 613 17.88 6.96 15.75
N ILE A 614 16.74 7.54 16.11
CA ILE A 614 16.67 8.94 16.58
C ILE A 614 17.42 9.07 17.91
N GLY A 615 17.28 8.10 18.82
CA GLY A 615 18.07 8.04 20.04
C GLY A 615 19.57 7.98 19.75
N ARG A 616 19.99 7.11 18.82
CA ARG A 616 21.39 6.98 18.40
C ARG A 616 21.92 8.24 17.70
N TRP A 617 21.13 8.86 16.82
CA TRP A 617 21.50 10.08 16.11
C TRP A 617 21.59 11.28 17.05
N ASN A 618 20.64 11.44 17.97
CA ASN A 618 20.71 12.49 18.98
C ASN A 618 21.90 12.29 19.92
N SER A 619 22.23 11.03 20.26
CA SER A 619 23.47 10.71 20.96
C SER A 619 24.70 11.08 20.13
N LEU A 620 24.71 10.77 18.83
CA LEU A 620 25.80 11.12 17.92
C LEU A 620 25.96 12.64 17.77
N LYS A 621 24.87 13.39 17.57
CA LYS A 621 24.85 14.86 17.52
C LYS A 621 25.39 15.48 18.81
N ARG A 622 25.02 14.92 19.97
CA ARG A 622 25.53 15.33 21.27
C ARG A 622 27.02 15.05 21.41
N ILE A 623 27.48 13.87 20.97
CA ILE A 623 28.90 13.48 20.96
C ILE A 623 29.70 14.41 20.05
N LEU A 624 29.17 14.72 18.86
CA LEU A 624 29.82 15.56 17.85
C LEU A 624 29.60 17.07 18.06
N ARG A 625 28.89 17.47 19.13
CA ARG A 625 28.54 18.86 19.48
C ARG A 625 27.88 19.67 18.34
N ILE A 626 27.18 19.02 17.42
CA ILE A 626 26.60 19.65 16.21
C ILE A 626 25.56 20.72 16.54
N ASP A 627 24.82 20.57 17.64
CA ASP A 627 23.74 21.48 18.01
C ASP A 627 24.16 22.55 19.05
N GLN A 628 25.45 22.72 19.37
CA GLN A 628 25.87 23.82 20.24
C GLN A 628 25.90 25.14 19.45
N PRO A 629 25.01 26.12 19.74
CA PRO A 629 25.11 27.42 19.11
C PRO A 629 26.47 28.01 19.45
N SER A 630 27.27 28.29 18.42
CA SER A 630 28.55 28.98 18.54
C SER A 630 28.29 30.39 19.07
N HIS A 631 28.23 30.54 20.38
CA HIS A 631 28.28 31.83 21.05
C HIS A 631 29.73 32.34 20.97
N GLY A 632 30.07 32.91 19.81
CA GLY A 632 31.37 33.50 19.51
C GLY A 632 31.83 33.14 18.10
N ALA A 633 32.08 34.15 17.27
CA ALA A 633 32.62 33.96 15.92
C ALA A 633 33.96 33.21 15.99
N PRO A 634 34.19 32.17 15.16
CA PRO A 634 35.47 31.46 15.14
C PRO A 634 36.50 32.29 14.38
N GLU A 635 37.47 32.86 15.09
CA GLU A 635 38.78 33.14 14.51
C GLU A 635 39.64 31.87 14.69
N SER A 636 40.11 31.32 13.56
CA SER A 636 41.01 30.17 13.38
C SER A 636 40.39 28.76 13.25
N PRO A 637 40.98 27.88 12.42
CA PRO A 637 40.57 26.48 12.30
C PRO A 637 40.86 25.71 13.59
N HIS A 638 39.94 24.80 13.94
CA HIS A 638 39.95 23.96 15.14
C HIS A 638 41.35 23.49 15.56
N SER A 639 41.72 23.76 16.81
CA SER A 639 43.00 23.33 17.37
C SER A 639 43.11 21.80 17.44
N ASP A 640 44.32 21.26 17.33
CA ASP A 640 44.61 19.82 17.48
C ASP A 640 44.05 19.21 18.77
N ALA A 641 43.79 20.03 19.81
CA ALA A 641 43.21 19.61 21.07
C ALA A 641 41.69 19.31 21.01
N GLU A 642 40.93 20.03 20.18
CA GLU A 642 39.51 19.70 19.95
C GLU A 642 39.37 18.42 19.13
N MET A 643 40.30 18.19 18.21
CA MET A 643 40.36 16.98 17.40
C MET A 643 40.83 15.76 18.21
N ALA A 644 41.76 15.93 19.16
CA ALA A 644 42.15 14.89 20.10
C ALA A 644 40.99 14.47 21.02
N ALA A 645 40.11 15.41 21.41
CA ALA A 645 38.90 15.09 22.17
C ALA A 645 37.86 14.32 21.33
N VAL A 646 37.76 14.61 20.01
CA VAL A 646 36.99 13.78 19.08
C VAL A 646 37.60 12.38 18.97
N GLU A 647 38.93 12.26 18.90
CA GLU A 647 39.64 10.97 18.84
C GLU A 647 39.45 10.11 20.11
N GLU A 648 39.51 10.72 21.30
CA GLU A 648 39.27 10.07 22.61
C GLU A 648 37.80 9.61 22.77
N LEU A 649 36.84 10.35 22.22
CA LEU A 649 35.42 9.98 22.20
C LEU A 649 35.10 8.91 21.13
N LEU A 650 36.03 8.62 20.21
CA LEU A 650 35.89 7.62 19.16
C LEU A 650 36.32 6.19 19.59
N GLU A 651 36.62 5.94 20.87
CA GLU A 651 36.93 4.60 21.39
C GLU A 651 35.72 3.62 21.35
N PRO A 652 35.97 2.31 21.12
CA PRO A 652 34.94 1.30 20.86
C PRO A 652 34.09 0.88 22.07
N ASP A 653 34.60 1.05 23.29
CA ASP A 653 33.99 0.45 24.49
C ASP A 653 32.67 1.12 24.95
N ASN A 654 32.36 2.31 24.44
CA ASN A 654 31.16 3.07 24.83
C ASN A 654 29.92 2.87 23.92
N LEU A 655 29.97 1.98 22.92
CA LEU A 655 28.92 1.87 21.88
C LEU A 655 28.42 0.43 21.59
N CYS A 656 28.78 -0.57 22.39
CA CYS A 656 28.36 -1.95 22.16
C CYS A 656 26.92 -2.23 22.67
N ILE A 657 25.95 -2.23 21.74
CA ILE A 657 24.77 -3.15 21.68
C ILE A 657 24.53 -3.55 20.22
#